data_AF-A0AB13A7B8-F1
#
_entry.id   AF-A0AB13A7B8-F1
#
_cell.length_a   1.000
_cell.length_b   1.000
_cell.length_c   1.000
_cell.angle_alpha   90.00
_cell.angle_beta   90.00
_cell.angle_gamma   90.00
#
_symmetry.space_group_name_H-M   'P 1'
#
loop_
_entity.id
_entity.type
_entity.pdbx_description
1 polymer ?
#
loop_
_entity_poly.entity_id
_entity_poly.type
_entity_poly.pdbx_seq_one_letter_code
_entity_poly.pdbx_strand_id
1 'polypeptide(L)'
;MCWRTIALTFGLWSWMVSMDPLRASGPAEEALCWGGRAWAAGNFNCVEPEPYLIVGLGNSIQRMNLDGGDRRRIVSRAGRSILLDFHLSEWTMFWADTQTGQIRRAGLDGTRRQKLLSSVKGITGLVVDWIENSVLWSNADEGTIQRMDTDGRNDRVVLRNLSQPRGVVVDPNERYIFWLSDGATSSIQRSDMTGKMMSTVLKVADRLKVLAVDHRDRRLFWVQQGQRGHTAMGSCNYDGNIINVFNQQFRPQSLRMTIFLDYVYLSDSKSKTITRLNKYTGGRQENVSSQRMPHSPADVKVVHPINQPVVETPFTPGCSRHTGECVKVCSSHTDTGLCGCKDGFTLSKHGNICEDVNECSLWNHGCSLGCENVPGSYFCTCPEGYLLLPDLKTCQENKPCVGKAVDCDHACVHTAQGDMCVCPEGSLLNPDGQSCTGCFSADRGGCSQMCVTLYPGRWVCECHPGYQIQPDGKHCAATGPPADLLFANIVDLRKINTDGKLSIKLLEKPGGNITAVDYDPVTNKVYFADKGLKHIERASLDEGFRELLVSTGLNSPEALAVDWIQRKLYWTDSGLSSISRSSLNGLDREIFINENIQKPRGIALHPQAQKIYWTDMGDRPAVERSGLDKDLREAVVSTGLVSPSGLAVDHGSQRLYWCDMSTSVIESANLDGSHRRVISQNQVDRPFDIAVFENVLWVSDLENHLIFRLDMRSGQNPERLLVDSIQPAALVVVHPLAKPGADVCLDGNGGCAQVCVSRLGLPHCSCHTNHVLSADGKGCRMINASFSESSEGGSNDGLRNKTLNDESTPLAMLYTEKMVSDQDDCFSLSCVVNAQCFLQEGRAVCQCVRGFTGDGELCVDVDECKAGLADCSVSEAECVNTAGGYFCQCKNGFSGDGHHCVDIDECRLDLHDCDVNAECLNAVGEYQCRCRSGFTGTGFSCQAEFNGTSLWPSTASPPDVTSTLQHKNGVQSCPSTHDSYCLYDGVCFYFPDMESYACNCVLGYMGERCQFSDLEWWELQQAEEGKRRNMVIAVCIVLLITILSIAACITFCYRPKRHFGGCSLQDSVGEMSASEDSFTETTTATPEVYVVLDTSTCTADKVLHVQSTTSTICSSCPTQTGDRFSSEEAGKLQRDGCSLAVAICSVSCDIPKILLTEKTTDNLISLEDAQSPTSSQ
;
A
#
# COMPACT_ATOMS: atom_id res chain seq x y z
N MET A 1 -15.60 -34.52 65.26
CA MET A 1 -17.00 -34.04 65.32
C MET A 1 -17.06 -32.98 66.40
N CYS A 2 -16.74 -31.73 66.04
CA CYS A 2 -15.97 -30.85 66.91
C CYS A 2 -16.57 -29.44 66.95
N TRP A 3 -16.98 -29.04 68.15
CA TRP A 3 -17.21 -27.65 68.54
C TRP A 3 -15.92 -26.81 68.41
N ARG A 4 -16.12 -25.47 68.32
CA ARG A 4 -15.22 -24.35 68.72
C ARG A 4 -14.31 -23.68 67.66
N THR A 5 -14.46 -22.33 67.63
CA THR A 5 -13.41 -21.27 67.58
C THR A 5 -12.70 -20.99 66.24
N ILE A 6 -12.29 -19.78 65.82
CA ILE A 6 -12.32 -18.37 66.27
C ILE A 6 -11.76 -17.58 65.06
N ALA A 7 -12.49 -16.64 64.47
CA ALA A 7 -12.23 -15.18 64.52
C ALA A 7 -10.75 -14.75 64.54
N LEU A 8 -10.27 -14.10 63.48
CA LEU A 8 -9.59 -12.79 63.50
C LEU A 8 -8.88 -12.51 62.16
N THR A 9 -9.02 -11.24 61.73
CA THR A 9 -8.24 -10.50 60.71
C THR A 9 -8.34 -10.93 59.24
N PHE A 10 -9.20 -10.24 58.47
CA PHE A 10 -8.88 -9.56 57.20
C PHE A 10 -10.09 -8.70 56.79
N GLY A 11 -10.12 -7.43 57.23
CA GLY A 11 -11.01 -6.38 56.70
C GLY A 11 -10.44 -5.81 55.38
N LEU A 12 -11.16 -5.10 54.51
CA LEU A 12 -12.38 -4.31 54.66
C LEU A 12 -12.87 -3.91 53.24
N TRP A 13 -14.21 -3.82 53.07
CA TRP A 13 -15.00 -3.05 52.08
C TRP A 13 -15.61 -3.77 50.85
N SER A 14 -16.69 -4.50 51.17
CA SER A 14 -17.91 -4.67 50.36
C SER A 14 -18.85 -3.47 50.59
N TRP A 15 -19.54 -2.98 49.56
CA TRP A 15 -20.99 -2.64 49.59
C TRP A 15 -21.54 -2.79 48.15
N MET A 16 -22.23 -3.90 47.95
CA MET A 16 -22.99 -4.30 46.77
C MET A 16 -24.48 -4.33 47.21
N VAL A 17 -25.40 -4.12 46.25
CA VAL A 17 -26.86 -4.36 46.28
C VAL A 17 -27.79 -3.13 46.40
N SER A 18 -28.62 -3.02 45.35
CA SER A 18 -29.91 -2.31 45.20
C SER A 18 -29.94 -0.79 45.16
N MET A 19 -30.26 -0.24 43.99
CA MET A 19 -31.37 0.72 43.79
C MET A 19 -31.64 0.96 42.29
N ASP A 20 -32.92 0.88 41.92
CA ASP A 20 -33.55 0.97 40.60
C ASP A 20 -33.19 2.21 39.76
N PRO A 21 -33.24 2.15 38.40
CA PRO A 21 -33.37 3.35 37.59
C PRO A 21 -34.86 3.69 37.41
N LEU A 22 -35.41 4.45 38.36
CA LEU A 22 -36.69 5.14 38.17
C LEU A 22 -36.52 6.31 37.19
N ARG A 23 -37.08 6.13 36.00
CA ARG A 23 -38.02 7.05 35.32
C ARG A 23 -37.74 8.56 35.51
N ALA A 24 -36.99 9.16 34.57
CA ALA A 24 -37.08 10.59 34.26
C ALA A 24 -37.47 10.75 32.79
N SER A 25 -38.75 11.02 32.58
CA SER A 25 -39.43 11.27 31.33
C SER A 25 -39.28 12.73 30.87
N GLY A 26 -38.75 12.92 29.64
CA GLY A 26 -39.04 14.02 28.70
C GLY A 26 -38.35 15.38 28.91
N PRO A 27 -38.32 16.27 27.89
CA PRO A 27 -38.95 16.15 26.56
C PRO A 27 -38.00 16.29 25.34
N ALA A 28 -38.41 15.63 24.25
CA ALA A 28 -38.19 15.94 22.82
C ALA A 28 -36.76 16.21 22.31
N GLU A 29 -36.17 15.23 21.63
CA GLU A 29 -35.16 15.45 20.60
C GLU A 29 -35.78 16.26 19.46
N GLU A 30 -35.50 17.57 19.42
CA GLU A 30 -35.57 18.33 18.19
C GLU A 30 -34.50 17.77 17.23
N ALA A 31 -34.97 17.10 16.17
CA ALA A 31 -34.14 16.56 15.12
C ALA A 31 -33.32 17.68 14.46
N LEU A 32 -32.04 17.77 14.83
CA LEU A 32 -31.07 18.65 14.19
C LEU A 32 -30.70 18.08 12.82
N CYS A 33 -30.73 18.95 11.83
CA CYS A 33 -30.69 18.62 10.41
C CYS A 33 -29.27 18.33 9.98
N TRP A 34 -28.87 17.08 10.17
CA TRP A 34 -27.56 16.58 9.79
C TRP A 34 -27.72 15.27 9.03
N GLY A 35 -27.19 15.27 7.81
CA GLY A 35 -27.29 14.20 6.81
C GLY A 35 -28.24 14.57 5.68
N GLY A 36 -27.72 14.64 4.44
CA GLY A 36 -28.47 14.86 3.20
C GLY A 36 -29.61 13.85 2.91
N ARG A 37 -29.95 12.96 3.85
CA ARG A 37 -31.08 12.04 3.78
C ARG A 37 -32.44 12.66 4.12
N ALA A 38 -32.49 13.86 4.70
CA ALA A 38 -33.77 14.53 4.98
C ALA A 38 -34.37 15.31 3.78
N TRP A 39 -33.59 15.55 2.72
CA TRP A 39 -34.06 16.28 1.53
C TRP A 39 -34.75 15.37 0.49
N ALA A 40 -34.63 14.05 0.63
CA ALA A 40 -35.36 13.07 -0.19
C ALA A 40 -36.71 12.66 0.41
N ALA A 41 -37.02 13.09 1.64
CA ALA A 41 -38.18 12.63 2.40
C ALA A 41 -39.09 13.78 2.88
N GLY A 42 -39.40 14.78 2.04
CA GLY A 42 -40.59 15.64 2.15
C GLY A 42 -40.94 16.31 3.50
N ASN A 43 -40.03 16.36 4.48
CA ASN A 43 -40.33 16.81 5.84
C ASN A 43 -39.68 18.18 6.10
N PHE A 44 -40.47 19.25 5.97
CA PHE A 44 -40.05 20.66 5.88
C PHE A 44 -39.71 21.36 7.21
N ASN A 45 -39.40 20.66 8.31
CA ASN A 45 -39.23 21.30 9.63
C ASN A 45 -37.83 21.12 10.22
N CYS A 46 -36.84 21.71 9.55
CA CYS A 46 -35.44 21.59 9.92
C CYS A 46 -34.86 22.96 10.28
N VAL A 47 -34.65 23.24 11.58
CA VAL A 47 -34.15 24.53 12.10
C VAL A 47 -32.62 24.47 12.24
N GLU A 48 -31.91 25.38 11.58
CA GLU A 48 -30.45 25.50 11.71
C GLU A 48 -30.05 25.83 13.16
N PRO A 49 -29.01 25.18 13.72
CA PRO A 49 -28.58 25.43 15.10
C PRO A 49 -28.04 26.85 15.27
N GLU A 50 -28.61 27.61 16.21
CA GLU A 50 -28.13 28.96 16.52
C GLU A 50 -26.68 28.95 17.04
N PRO A 51 -25.79 29.81 16.52
CA PRO A 51 -24.40 29.91 16.97
C PRO A 51 -24.30 30.48 18.39
N TYR A 52 -23.40 29.93 19.20
CA TYR A 52 -23.10 30.43 20.55
C TYR A 52 -21.61 30.41 20.87
N LEU A 53 -21.19 31.17 21.87
CA LEU A 53 -19.81 31.25 22.36
C LEU A 53 -19.61 30.31 23.55
N ILE A 54 -18.52 29.54 23.53
CA ILE A 54 -17.95 28.91 24.73
C ILE A 54 -16.70 29.69 25.14
N VAL A 55 -16.65 30.08 26.41
CA VAL A 55 -15.61 30.97 26.93
C VAL A 55 -15.06 30.44 28.25
N GLY A 56 -13.74 30.35 28.34
CA GLY A 56 -13.05 30.12 29.61
C GLY A 56 -13.03 31.39 30.44
N LEU A 57 -13.83 31.48 31.50
CA LEU A 57 -13.94 32.64 32.38
C LEU A 57 -13.51 32.28 33.80
N GLY A 58 -12.36 32.80 34.23
CA GLY A 58 -11.83 32.53 35.56
C GLY A 58 -11.48 31.04 35.71
N ASN A 59 -12.13 30.34 36.64
CA ASN A 59 -11.95 28.90 36.84
C ASN A 59 -13.16 28.08 36.32
N SER A 60 -13.86 28.60 35.31
CA SER A 60 -15.08 28.00 34.76
C SER A 60 -15.15 28.14 33.24
N ILE A 61 -15.86 27.23 32.58
CA ILE A 61 -16.24 27.35 31.17
C ILE A 61 -17.72 27.76 31.14
N GLN A 62 -18.05 28.80 30.37
CA GLN A 62 -19.39 29.33 30.26
C GLN A 62 -19.84 29.36 28.80
N ARG A 63 -21.12 29.07 28.56
CA ARG A 63 -21.83 29.32 27.30
C ARG A 63 -22.48 30.69 27.36
N MET A 64 -22.44 31.42 26.26
CA MET A 64 -23.17 32.68 26.08
C MET A 64 -23.55 32.84 24.61
N ASN A 65 -24.57 33.64 24.34
CA ASN A 65 -24.97 33.96 22.96
C ASN A 65 -23.91 34.86 22.28
N LEU A 66 -23.98 35.00 20.95
CA LEU A 66 -23.04 35.85 20.18
C LEU A 66 -23.07 37.35 20.57
N ASP A 67 -24.13 37.80 21.25
CA ASP A 67 -24.31 39.14 21.84
C ASP A 67 -23.82 39.22 23.31
N GLY A 68 -23.20 38.14 23.81
CA GLY A 68 -22.76 38.00 25.19
C GLY A 68 -23.89 37.83 26.22
N GLY A 69 -25.13 37.66 25.77
CA GLY A 69 -26.32 37.33 26.58
C GLY A 69 -26.36 35.85 27.00
N ASP A 70 -27.40 35.48 27.76
CA ASP A 70 -27.67 34.11 28.28
C ASP A 70 -26.43 33.36 28.79
N ARG A 71 -25.73 33.96 29.75
CA ARG A 71 -24.49 33.39 30.31
C ARG A 71 -24.80 32.21 31.23
N ARG A 72 -24.45 31.00 30.80
CA ARG A 72 -24.62 29.76 31.57
C ARG A 72 -23.28 29.12 31.89
N ARG A 73 -23.06 28.77 33.15
CA ARG A 73 -21.86 28.03 33.56
C ARG A 73 -22.03 26.55 33.23
N ILE A 74 -21.16 26.02 32.38
CA ILE A 74 -21.19 24.62 31.93
C ILE A 74 -20.27 23.76 32.79
N VAL A 75 -19.02 24.20 32.97
CA VAL A 75 -18.03 23.47 33.79
C VAL A 75 -17.47 24.36 34.88
N SER A 76 -17.43 23.82 36.10
CA SER A 76 -16.75 24.42 37.24
C SER A 76 -15.37 23.78 37.45
N ARG A 77 -14.41 24.53 38.02
CA ARG A 77 -13.04 24.06 38.28
C ARG A 77 -12.32 23.59 37.01
N ALA A 78 -12.43 24.36 35.94
CA ALA A 78 -11.83 24.02 34.64
C ALA A 78 -10.29 24.15 34.66
N GLY A 79 -9.78 25.15 35.39
CA GLY A 79 -8.42 25.70 35.29
C GLY A 79 -8.50 27.21 35.09
N ARG A 80 -7.48 27.99 35.50
CA ARG A 80 -7.44 29.46 35.30
C ARG A 80 -6.90 29.88 33.93
N SER A 81 -6.08 29.02 33.33
CA SER A 81 -5.44 29.27 32.04
C SER A 81 -5.71 28.05 31.17
N ILE A 82 -6.87 28.07 30.52
CA ILE A 82 -7.35 26.96 29.70
C ILE A 82 -7.22 27.29 28.22
N LEU A 83 -6.95 26.26 27.42
CA LEU A 83 -7.15 26.25 25.96
C LEU A 83 -8.41 25.45 25.68
N LEU A 84 -9.27 25.92 24.78
CA LEU A 84 -10.57 25.31 24.50
C LEU A 84 -10.68 24.89 23.03
N ASP A 85 -11.32 23.76 22.77
CA ASP A 85 -11.88 23.43 21.46
C ASP A 85 -13.08 22.49 21.62
N PHE A 86 -13.77 22.16 20.53
CA PHE A 86 -14.96 21.31 20.57
C PHE A 86 -15.00 20.32 19.41
N HIS A 87 -15.88 19.33 19.50
CA HIS A 87 -16.22 18.41 18.43
C HIS A 87 -17.74 18.41 18.32
N LEU A 88 -18.27 19.07 17.28
CA LEU A 88 -19.69 19.36 17.20
C LEU A 88 -20.53 18.09 16.97
N SER A 89 -20.07 17.19 16.08
CA SER A 89 -20.77 15.94 15.79
C SER A 89 -20.82 14.97 16.97
N GLU A 90 -19.78 14.92 17.81
CA GLU A 90 -19.77 14.15 19.07
C GLU A 90 -20.47 14.88 20.22
N TRP A 91 -20.85 16.15 20.05
CA TRP A 91 -21.35 17.04 21.11
C TRP A 91 -20.41 17.18 22.32
N THR A 92 -19.10 17.17 22.09
CA THR A 92 -18.07 17.21 23.14
C THR A 92 -17.23 18.50 23.09
N MET A 93 -16.75 18.93 24.25
CA MET A 93 -15.75 19.99 24.39
C MET A 93 -14.51 19.48 25.09
N PHE A 94 -13.36 19.99 24.66
CA PHE A 94 -12.04 19.63 25.15
C PHE A 94 -11.36 20.87 25.72
N TRP A 95 -10.67 20.71 26.84
CA TRP A 95 -9.84 21.78 27.36
C TRP A 95 -8.56 21.29 28.02
N ALA A 96 -7.50 22.05 27.81
CA ALA A 96 -6.20 21.84 28.43
C ALA A 96 -5.95 22.91 29.47
N ASP A 97 -5.74 22.53 30.73
CA ASP A 97 -5.26 23.44 31.76
C ASP A 97 -3.74 23.57 31.67
N THR A 98 -3.29 24.66 31.07
CA THR A 98 -1.86 24.95 30.81
C THR A 98 -1.02 25.07 32.09
N GLN A 99 -1.64 25.29 33.26
CA GLN A 99 -0.92 25.32 34.54
C GLN A 99 -0.73 23.93 35.14
N THR A 100 -1.73 23.04 35.02
CA THR A 100 -1.69 21.69 35.60
C THR A 100 -1.25 20.62 34.61
N GLY A 101 -1.19 20.94 33.31
CA GLY A 101 -0.85 19.99 32.26
C GLY A 101 -1.88 18.90 32.05
N GLN A 102 -3.15 19.20 32.29
CA GLN A 102 -4.25 18.23 32.20
C GLN A 102 -5.16 18.56 31.02
N ILE A 103 -5.37 17.56 30.15
CA ILE A 103 -6.37 17.62 29.08
C ILE A 103 -7.62 16.87 29.53
N ARG A 104 -8.78 17.51 29.41
CA ARG A 104 -10.07 16.99 29.86
C ARG A 104 -11.11 17.13 28.76
N ARG A 105 -12.12 16.26 28.78
CA ARG A 105 -13.32 16.36 27.94
C ARG A 105 -14.59 16.39 28.77
N ALA A 106 -15.64 16.97 28.23
CA ALA A 106 -17.02 16.91 28.74
C ALA A 106 -17.98 17.09 27.56
N GLY A 107 -19.27 16.78 27.74
CA GLY A 107 -20.28 17.20 26.78
C GLY A 107 -20.35 18.74 26.68
N LEU A 108 -20.89 19.27 25.57
CA LEU A 108 -21.14 20.70 25.40
C LEU A 108 -22.13 21.27 26.45
N ASP A 109 -22.89 20.39 27.10
CA ASP A 109 -23.76 20.67 28.25
C ASP A 109 -23.05 20.55 29.61
N GLY A 110 -21.79 20.11 29.64
CA GLY A 110 -20.95 19.92 30.83
C GLY A 110 -21.07 18.55 31.47
N THR A 111 -21.86 17.65 30.89
CA THR A 111 -22.01 16.28 31.40
C THR A 111 -20.80 15.41 31.06
N ARG A 112 -20.72 14.20 31.64
CA ARG A 112 -19.70 13.17 31.32
C ARG A 112 -18.25 13.68 31.33
N ARG A 113 -17.91 14.51 32.32
CA ARG A 113 -16.55 15.02 32.48
C ARG A 113 -15.55 13.89 32.69
N GLN A 114 -14.54 13.83 31.83
CA GLN A 114 -13.48 12.83 31.86
C GLN A 114 -12.11 13.49 31.75
N LYS A 115 -11.10 12.88 32.37
CA LYS A 115 -9.70 13.29 32.28
C LYS A 115 -9.04 12.39 31.23
N LEU A 116 -8.48 12.98 30.18
CA LEU A 116 -7.84 12.24 29.09
C LEU A 116 -6.36 12.03 29.39
N LEU A 117 -5.65 13.14 29.67
CA LEU A 117 -4.21 13.13 29.88
C LEU A 117 -3.82 13.90 31.14
N SER A 118 -2.69 13.53 31.74
CA SER A 118 -2.20 14.18 32.95
C SER A 118 -0.70 14.36 32.98
N SER A 119 -0.26 15.47 33.57
CA SER A 119 1.14 15.80 33.83
C SER A 119 1.95 16.22 32.60
N VAL A 120 1.30 16.69 31.54
CA VAL A 120 1.98 17.27 30.38
C VAL A 120 2.27 18.74 30.62
N LYS A 121 3.51 19.06 31.00
CA LYS A 121 3.95 20.45 31.12
C LYS A 121 4.22 21.02 29.72
N GLY A 122 4.06 22.33 29.57
CA GLY A 122 4.41 23.02 28.32
C GLY A 122 3.33 23.06 27.24
N ILE A 123 2.08 22.68 27.53
CA ILE A 123 0.98 22.78 26.55
C ILE A 123 0.75 24.25 26.17
N THR A 124 0.91 24.58 24.88
CA THR A 124 0.77 25.94 24.33
C THR A 124 -0.34 26.10 23.30
N GLY A 125 -0.92 24.99 22.82
CA GLY A 125 -1.99 24.95 21.83
C GLY A 125 -2.79 23.65 21.96
N LEU A 126 -4.09 23.70 21.65
CA LEU A 126 -5.02 22.56 21.66
C LEU A 126 -5.99 22.76 20.49
N VAL A 127 -6.20 21.72 19.68
CA VAL A 127 -7.13 21.74 18.56
C VAL A 127 -7.73 20.36 18.34
N VAL A 128 -8.98 20.31 17.86
CA VAL A 128 -9.67 19.06 17.53
C VAL A 128 -9.74 18.90 16.01
N ASP A 129 -9.36 17.73 15.53
CA ASP A 129 -9.65 17.24 14.18
C ASP A 129 -10.96 16.46 14.23
N TRP A 130 -12.02 17.08 13.72
CA TRP A 130 -13.39 16.55 13.74
C TRP A 130 -13.71 15.57 12.61
N ILE A 131 -12.79 15.38 11.64
CA ILE A 131 -12.96 14.42 10.55
C ILE A 131 -12.39 13.06 10.98
N GLU A 132 -11.22 13.06 11.59
CA GLU A 132 -10.54 11.85 12.05
C GLU A 132 -10.75 11.57 13.56
N ASN A 133 -11.67 12.27 14.22
CA ASN A 133 -12.02 12.14 15.65
C ASN A 133 -10.78 12.16 16.58
N SER A 134 -9.92 13.18 16.45
CA SER A 134 -8.70 13.27 17.24
C SER A 134 -8.42 14.66 17.83
N VAL A 135 -7.63 14.72 18.90
CA VAL A 135 -7.25 15.93 19.62
C VAL A 135 -5.74 16.10 19.49
N LEU A 136 -5.31 17.25 18.97
CA LEU A 136 -3.90 17.62 18.81
C LEU A 136 -3.53 18.71 19.81
N TRP A 137 -2.29 18.67 20.32
CA TRP A 137 -1.75 19.74 21.16
C TRP A 137 -0.28 20.01 20.87
N SER A 138 0.14 21.26 21.02
CA SER A 138 1.54 21.67 20.91
C SER A 138 2.18 21.75 22.29
N ASN A 139 3.39 21.19 22.43
CA ASN A 139 4.20 21.28 23.63
C ASN A 139 5.45 22.11 23.34
N ALA A 140 5.53 23.31 23.93
CA ALA A 140 6.66 24.21 23.72
C ALA A 140 7.93 23.78 24.45
N ASP A 141 7.79 23.06 25.57
CA ASP A 141 8.93 22.59 26.37
C ASP A 141 9.60 21.38 25.70
N GLU A 142 8.80 20.48 25.13
CA GLU A 142 9.29 19.30 24.39
C GLU A 142 9.61 19.58 22.92
N GLY A 143 9.12 20.70 22.35
CA GLY A 143 9.26 20.99 20.93
C GLY A 143 8.48 20.03 20.04
N THR A 144 7.29 19.61 20.48
CA THR A 144 6.48 18.58 19.81
C THR A 144 5.05 19.05 19.52
N ILE A 145 4.42 18.44 18.51
CA ILE A 145 2.95 18.44 18.36
C ILE A 145 2.51 16.99 18.45
N GLN A 146 1.65 16.69 19.42
CA GLN A 146 1.13 15.36 19.74
C GLN A 146 -0.35 15.26 19.35
N ARG A 147 -0.83 14.04 19.11
CA ARG A 147 -2.20 13.69 18.71
C ARG A 147 -2.66 12.50 19.54
N MET A 148 -3.90 12.53 20.03
CA MET A 148 -4.60 11.41 20.65
C MET A 148 -6.01 11.30 20.07
N ASP A 149 -6.67 10.17 20.18
CA ASP A 149 -8.07 10.03 19.77
C ASP A 149 -9.01 10.77 20.75
N THR A 150 -10.24 11.09 20.36
CA THR A 150 -11.21 11.82 21.21
C THR A 150 -11.53 11.11 22.54
N ASP A 151 -11.25 9.82 22.65
CA ASP A 151 -11.38 9.00 23.86
C ASP A 151 -10.14 8.99 24.77
N GLY A 152 -9.03 9.58 24.34
CA GLY A 152 -7.74 9.64 25.03
C GLY A 152 -6.80 8.47 24.77
N ARG A 153 -7.11 7.60 23.79
CA ARG A 153 -6.22 6.52 23.34
C ARG A 153 -5.30 7.00 22.20
N ASN A 154 -4.38 6.13 21.78
CA ASN A 154 -3.50 6.34 20.62
C ASN A 154 -2.71 7.67 20.63
N ASP A 155 -2.20 8.06 21.81
CA ASP A 155 -1.27 9.19 21.93
C ASP A 155 0.00 8.94 21.11
N ARG A 156 0.28 9.82 20.16
CA ARG A 156 1.45 9.79 19.29
C ARG A 156 1.97 11.18 18.99
N VAL A 157 3.28 11.29 18.82
CA VAL A 157 3.92 12.54 18.38
C VAL A 157 3.84 12.66 16.86
N VAL A 158 3.17 13.70 16.35
CA VAL A 158 3.02 13.99 14.90
C VAL A 158 4.22 14.76 14.36
N LEU A 159 4.71 15.77 15.11
CA LEU A 159 5.87 16.57 14.74
C LEU A 159 6.85 16.66 15.92
N ARG A 160 8.16 16.57 15.66
CA ARG A 160 9.26 16.62 16.65
C ARG A 160 10.26 17.72 16.31
N ASN A 161 11.11 18.08 17.27
CA ASN A 161 12.22 19.04 17.09
C ASN A 161 11.79 20.44 16.61
N LEU A 162 10.60 20.88 17.02
CA LEU A 162 10.07 22.20 16.68
C LEU A 162 10.64 23.28 17.61
N SER A 163 10.99 24.44 17.05
CA SER A 163 11.42 25.61 17.84
C SER A 163 10.24 26.28 18.55
N GLN A 164 10.02 25.92 19.83
CA GLN A 164 8.97 26.46 20.70
C GLN A 164 7.61 26.61 19.98
N PRO A 165 6.96 25.51 19.58
CA PRO A 165 5.67 25.55 18.89
C PRO A 165 4.61 26.16 19.83
N ARG A 166 3.84 27.12 19.31
CA ARG A 166 2.79 27.84 20.04
C ARG A 166 1.58 28.04 19.16
N GLY A 167 0.39 27.79 19.69
CA GLY A 167 -0.86 27.95 18.94
C GLY A 167 -0.89 27.00 17.74
N VAL A 168 -1.69 25.94 17.83
CA VAL A 168 -1.90 24.99 16.74
C VAL A 168 -3.33 25.17 16.21
N VAL A 169 -3.48 25.17 14.90
CA VAL A 169 -4.77 25.13 14.21
C VAL A 169 -4.69 24.12 13.07
N VAL A 170 -5.80 23.47 12.73
CA VAL A 170 -5.85 22.48 11.66
C VAL A 170 -6.95 22.83 10.68
N ASP A 171 -6.77 22.46 9.42
CA ASP A 171 -7.84 22.33 8.45
C ASP A 171 -7.94 20.86 8.03
N PRO A 172 -8.84 20.07 8.65
CA PRO A 172 -8.98 18.65 8.37
C PRO A 172 -9.42 18.35 6.94
N ASN A 173 -10.20 19.25 6.31
CA ASN A 173 -10.68 19.06 4.94
C ASN A 173 -9.53 19.15 3.93
N GLU A 174 -8.63 20.12 4.10
CA GLU A 174 -7.44 20.27 3.25
C GLU A 174 -6.24 19.45 3.74
N ARG A 175 -6.38 18.73 4.86
CA ARG A 175 -5.33 17.96 5.54
C ARG A 175 -4.07 18.76 5.90
N TYR A 176 -4.22 19.96 6.45
CA TYR A 176 -3.12 20.80 6.94
C TYR A 176 -3.13 21.08 8.45
N ILE A 177 -1.95 21.11 9.06
CA ILE A 177 -1.66 21.59 10.41
C ILE A 177 -0.84 22.88 10.30
N PHE A 178 -1.23 23.93 11.03
CA PHE A 178 -0.50 25.19 11.12
C PHE A 178 -0.14 25.51 12.56
N TRP A 179 1.06 26.04 12.80
CA TRP A 179 1.47 26.50 14.13
C TRP A 179 2.39 27.71 14.08
N LEU A 180 2.45 28.47 15.18
CA LEU A 180 3.46 29.52 15.34
C LEU A 180 4.74 28.90 15.92
N SER A 181 5.88 29.38 15.45
CA SER A 181 7.19 29.03 16.01
C SER A 181 7.89 30.29 16.49
N ASP A 182 8.20 30.34 17.79
CA ASP A 182 8.98 31.41 18.44
C ASP A 182 10.50 31.06 18.37
N GLY A 183 11.01 30.80 17.17
CA GLY A 183 12.46 30.63 16.91
C GLY A 183 13.23 31.95 16.90
N ALA A 184 14.39 31.99 16.23
CA ALA A 184 15.17 33.23 16.04
C ALA A 184 14.35 34.34 15.34
N THR A 185 13.48 33.93 14.41
CA THR A 185 12.44 34.77 13.80
C THR A 185 11.08 34.12 14.04
N SER A 186 10.08 34.91 14.44
CA SER A 186 8.72 34.40 14.61
C SER A 186 8.15 34.00 13.26
N SER A 187 7.58 32.80 13.16
CA SER A 187 7.10 32.26 11.88
C SER A 187 5.82 31.45 12.01
N ILE A 188 5.06 31.39 10.92
CA ILE A 188 3.94 30.47 10.74
C ILE A 188 4.47 29.29 9.94
N GLN A 189 4.37 28.10 10.52
CA GLN A 189 4.75 26.84 9.90
C GLN A 189 3.49 26.09 9.48
N ARG A 190 3.59 25.30 8.41
CA ARG A 190 2.56 24.40 7.89
C ARG A 190 3.15 23.01 7.74
N SER A 191 2.35 21.99 8.04
CA SER A 191 2.61 20.61 7.65
C SER A 191 1.32 19.98 7.15
N ASP A 192 1.43 18.89 6.41
CA ASP A 192 0.31 17.96 6.25
C ASP A 192 -0.06 17.28 7.59
N MET A 193 -1.25 16.67 7.68
CA MET A 193 -1.74 15.98 8.90
C MET A 193 -0.83 14.83 9.39
N THR A 194 0.09 14.33 8.54
CA THR A 194 1.03 13.27 8.91
C THR A 194 2.36 13.78 9.47
N GLY A 195 2.66 15.08 9.31
CA GLY A 195 3.92 15.68 9.75
C GLY A 195 5.10 15.52 8.77
N LYS A 196 4.87 14.98 7.56
CA LYS A 196 5.91 14.67 6.57
C LYS A 196 6.32 15.87 5.70
N MET A 197 5.39 16.78 5.42
CA MET A 197 5.59 17.91 4.49
C MET A 197 5.60 19.26 5.21
N MET A 198 6.66 19.53 5.97
CA MET A 198 6.81 20.80 6.67
C MET A 198 7.29 21.93 5.73
N SER A 199 6.61 23.07 5.78
CA SER A 199 6.93 24.29 5.02
C SER A 199 6.72 25.53 5.88
N THR A 200 7.57 26.55 5.71
CA THR A 200 7.34 27.85 6.37
C THR A 200 6.43 28.70 5.51
N VAL A 201 5.25 29.05 6.01
CA VAL A 201 4.24 29.88 5.33
C VAL A 201 4.64 31.35 5.35
N LEU A 202 5.07 31.85 6.52
CA LEU A 202 5.42 33.25 6.70
C LEU A 202 6.49 33.40 7.78
N LYS A 203 7.52 34.23 7.54
CA LYS A 203 8.48 34.69 8.56
C LYS A 203 8.27 36.18 8.79
N VAL A 204 8.14 36.60 10.05
CA VAL A 204 7.93 38.00 10.43
C VAL A 204 8.95 38.40 11.50
N ALA A 205 9.49 39.62 11.40
CA ALA A 205 10.39 40.17 12.41
C ALA A 205 9.65 40.49 13.73
N ASP A 206 8.38 40.89 13.62
CA ASP A 206 7.48 41.08 14.76
C ASP A 206 7.11 39.74 15.41
N ARG A 207 6.84 39.78 16.71
CA ARG A 207 6.46 38.57 17.45
C ARG A 207 5.00 38.22 17.19
N LEU A 208 4.76 37.04 16.62
CA LEU A 208 3.42 36.49 16.42
C LEU A 208 2.83 36.01 17.76
N LYS A 209 1.54 36.26 17.98
CA LYS A 209 0.88 36.01 19.29
C LYS A 209 -0.24 34.99 19.23
N VAL A 210 -1.07 35.06 18.21
CA VAL A 210 -2.27 34.23 18.05
C VAL A 210 -2.40 33.86 16.58
N LEU A 211 -2.89 32.66 16.33
CA LEU A 211 -3.16 32.11 15.01
C LEU A 211 -4.61 31.61 14.99
N ALA A 212 -5.36 31.89 13.93
CA ALA A 212 -6.67 31.32 13.66
C ALA A 212 -6.77 31.00 12.18
N VAL A 213 -7.64 30.04 11.85
CA VAL A 213 -7.90 29.59 10.50
C VAL A 213 -9.34 29.93 10.12
N ASP A 214 -9.53 30.34 8.88
CA ASP A 214 -10.82 30.57 8.25
C ASP A 214 -11.03 29.49 7.19
N HIS A 215 -11.77 28.45 7.55
CA HIS A 215 -12.05 27.29 6.69
C HIS A 215 -12.84 27.66 5.44
N ARG A 216 -13.68 28.70 5.52
CA ARG A 216 -14.52 29.13 4.40
C ARG A 216 -13.70 29.82 3.33
N ASP A 217 -12.83 30.74 3.74
CA ASP A 217 -12.04 31.57 2.82
C ASP A 217 -10.63 30.98 2.56
N ARG A 218 -10.29 29.83 3.18
CA ARG A 218 -8.96 29.17 3.16
C ARG A 218 -7.81 30.13 3.50
N ARG A 219 -7.98 30.86 4.60
CA ARG A 219 -7.02 31.89 5.06
C ARG A 219 -6.59 31.70 6.50
N LEU A 220 -5.35 32.08 6.79
CA LEU A 220 -4.81 32.20 8.13
C LEU A 220 -4.92 33.65 8.58
N PHE A 221 -5.21 33.86 9.86
CA PHE A 221 -5.18 35.16 10.52
C PHE A 221 -4.26 35.11 11.72
N TRP A 222 -3.49 36.17 11.94
CA TRP A 222 -2.61 36.29 13.10
C TRP A 222 -2.64 37.69 13.70
N VAL A 223 -2.21 37.80 14.95
CA VAL A 223 -1.91 39.08 15.59
C VAL A 223 -0.41 39.15 15.85
N GLN A 224 0.23 40.21 15.38
CA GLN A 224 1.65 40.47 15.60
C GLN A 224 1.87 41.67 16.52
N GLN A 225 2.96 41.63 17.28
CA GLN A 225 3.40 42.71 18.15
C GLN A 225 4.81 43.15 17.76
N GLY A 226 4.94 44.36 17.24
CA GLY A 226 6.23 44.96 16.94
C GLY A 226 6.95 45.48 18.17
N GLN A 227 8.24 45.77 18.03
CA GLN A 227 9.11 46.19 19.14
C GLN A 227 8.65 47.48 19.85
N ARG A 228 8.01 48.40 19.13
CA ARG A 228 7.44 49.64 19.69
C ARG A 228 6.06 49.45 20.34
N GLY A 229 5.64 48.21 20.60
CA GLY A 229 4.31 47.89 21.13
C GLY A 229 3.15 48.10 20.17
N HIS A 230 3.42 48.46 18.91
CA HIS A 230 2.41 48.56 17.88
C HIS A 230 1.94 47.14 17.54
N THR A 231 0.62 46.99 17.48
CA THR A 231 -0.04 45.72 17.16
C THR A 231 -0.71 45.83 15.80
N ALA A 232 -0.74 44.71 15.09
CA ALA A 232 -1.41 44.59 13.82
C ALA A 232 -2.02 43.19 13.69
N MET A 233 -3.11 43.09 12.93
CA MET A 233 -3.69 41.81 12.52
C MET A 233 -3.28 41.54 11.09
N GLY A 234 -2.70 40.38 10.81
CA GLY A 234 -2.39 39.94 9.46
C GLY A 234 -3.31 38.82 8.99
N SER A 235 -3.45 38.67 7.68
CA SER A 235 -4.09 37.54 7.02
C SER A 235 -3.33 37.14 5.77
N CYS A 236 -3.28 35.84 5.45
CA CYS A 236 -2.71 35.30 4.22
C CYS A 236 -3.49 34.04 3.80
N ASN A 237 -3.33 33.58 2.57
CA ASN A 237 -3.81 32.24 2.19
C ASN A 237 -2.90 31.14 2.81
N TYR A 238 -3.24 29.87 2.60
CA TYR A 238 -2.49 28.74 3.18
C TYR A 238 -1.05 28.57 2.67
N ASP A 239 -0.69 29.22 1.56
CA ASP A 239 0.66 29.22 0.99
C ASP A 239 1.50 30.45 1.42
N GLY A 240 0.91 31.37 2.20
CA GLY A 240 1.59 32.59 2.63
C GLY A 240 1.48 33.75 1.63
N ASN A 241 0.71 33.58 0.57
CA ASN A 241 0.42 34.60 -0.43
C ASN A 241 -0.75 35.50 0.00
N ILE A 242 -0.90 36.63 -0.69
CA ILE A 242 -2.00 37.60 -0.50
C ILE A 242 -2.06 38.08 0.97
N ILE A 243 -0.94 38.63 1.43
CA ILE A 243 -0.79 39.13 2.80
C ILE A 243 -1.51 40.48 2.96
N ASN A 244 -2.49 40.52 3.86
CA ASN A 244 -3.19 41.74 4.26
C ASN A 244 -2.87 42.03 5.73
N VAL A 245 -2.29 43.20 6.04
CA VAL A 245 -1.99 43.62 7.41
C VAL A 245 -2.77 44.87 7.76
N PHE A 246 -3.60 44.76 8.81
CA PHE A 246 -4.41 45.85 9.35
C PHE A 246 -3.78 46.34 10.65
N ASN A 247 -3.39 47.61 10.68
CA ASN A 247 -2.94 48.25 11.91
C ASN A 247 -4.13 48.32 12.89
N GLN A 248 -3.95 47.69 14.05
CA GLN A 248 -4.99 47.56 15.05
C GLN A 248 -4.37 47.60 16.42
N GLN A 249 -4.81 48.54 17.25
CA GLN A 249 -4.33 48.63 18.62
C GLN A 249 -4.98 47.55 19.50
N PHE A 250 -4.42 46.35 19.44
CA PHE A 250 -4.66 45.31 20.44
C PHE A 250 -3.71 45.50 21.63
N ARG A 251 -4.13 45.06 22.82
CA ARG A 251 -3.22 44.85 23.95
C ARG A 251 -2.84 43.37 24.00
N PRO A 252 -1.65 42.99 23.48
CA PRO A 252 -1.36 41.62 23.02
C PRO A 252 -1.11 40.59 24.13
N GLN A 253 -1.34 40.92 25.40
CA GLN A 253 -1.09 39.98 26.49
C GLN A 253 -2.32 39.08 26.70
N SER A 254 -2.13 37.80 26.36
CA SER A 254 -3.10 36.69 26.43
C SER A 254 -4.35 36.90 25.57
N LEU A 255 -4.12 37.12 24.27
CA LEU A 255 -5.17 37.11 23.26
C LEU A 255 -5.48 35.68 22.82
N ARG A 256 -6.76 35.41 22.52
CA ARG A 256 -7.21 34.27 21.71
C ARG A 256 -8.16 34.75 20.64
N MET A 257 -8.25 34.01 19.55
CA MET A 257 -8.93 34.41 18.33
C MET A 257 -9.74 33.26 17.78
N THR A 258 -10.98 33.53 17.41
CA THR A 258 -11.84 32.62 16.66
C THR A 258 -12.54 33.42 15.57
N ILE A 259 -12.75 32.81 14.40
CA ILE A 259 -13.37 33.44 13.25
C ILE A 259 -14.75 32.82 13.09
N PHE A 260 -15.73 33.66 12.78
CA PHE A 260 -17.06 33.18 12.43
C PHE A 260 -17.67 34.15 11.43
N LEU A 261 -18.06 33.62 10.27
CA LEU A 261 -18.56 34.39 9.13
C LEU A 261 -17.58 35.52 8.76
N ASP A 262 -18.00 36.78 8.86
CA ASP A 262 -17.21 37.95 8.46
C ASP A 262 -16.51 38.63 9.65
N TYR A 263 -16.57 38.02 10.84
CA TYR A 263 -16.07 38.61 12.08
C TYR A 263 -14.95 37.79 12.71
N VAL A 264 -13.95 38.49 13.23
CA VAL A 264 -12.92 37.95 14.12
C VAL A 264 -13.31 38.29 15.56
N TYR A 265 -13.45 37.28 16.40
CA TYR A 265 -13.71 37.42 17.84
C TYR A 265 -12.40 37.27 18.60
N LEU A 266 -12.06 38.28 19.40
CA LEU A 266 -10.84 38.33 20.19
C LEU A 266 -11.17 38.39 21.68
N SER A 267 -10.55 37.54 22.49
CA SER A 267 -10.57 37.67 23.95
C SER A 267 -9.39 38.51 24.41
N ASP A 268 -9.64 39.58 25.17
CA ASP A 268 -8.59 40.35 25.83
C ASP A 268 -8.67 40.12 27.35
N SER A 269 -7.65 39.40 27.84
CA SER A 269 -7.52 39.04 29.26
C SER A 269 -7.39 40.27 30.18
N LYS A 270 -6.78 41.36 29.69
CA LYS A 270 -6.51 42.58 30.47
C LYS A 270 -7.71 43.50 30.50
N SER A 271 -8.38 43.70 29.37
CA SER A 271 -9.61 44.50 29.31
C SER A 271 -10.78 43.78 29.99
N LYS A 272 -10.69 42.44 30.12
CA LYS A 272 -11.80 41.56 30.52
C LYS A 272 -13.00 41.70 29.57
N THR A 273 -12.73 41.85 28.28
CA THR A 273 -13.75 41.94 27.23
C THR A 273 -13.49 40.92 26.13
N ILE A 274 -14.55 40.58 25.41
CA ILE A 274 -14.47 39.89 24.11
C ILE A 274 -14.89 40.95 23.09
N THR A 275 -14.07 41.17 22.07
CA THR A 275 -14.33 42.15 21.01
C THR A 275 -14.49 41.42 19.68
N ARG A 276 -15.43 41.86 18.85
CA ARG A 276 -15.54 41.43 17.45
C ARG A 276 -15.11 42.56 16.53
N LEU A 277 -14.50 42.23 15.40
CA LEU A 277 -14.15 43.17 14.33
C LEU A 277 -14.31 42.50 12.97
N ASN A 278 -14.56 43.28 11.93
CA ASN A 278 -14.75 42.75 10.58
C ASN A 278 -13.41 42.25 9.99
N LYS A 279 -13.38 40.99 9.55
CA LYS A 279 -12.15 40.29 9.10
C LYS A 279 -11.53 40.86 7.82
N TYR A 280 -12.35 41.50 6.97
CA TYR A 280 -11.92 42.04 5.68
C TYR A 280 -11.39 43.48 5.76
N THR A 281 -11.99 44.29 6.64
CA THR A 281 -11.70 45.72 6.75
C THR A 281 -10.81 46.07 7.94
N GLY A 282 -10.73 45.17 8.94
CA GLY A 282 -10.18 45.52 10.25
C GLY A 282 -10.96 46.68 10.89
N GLY A 283 -12.28 46.76 10.67
CA GLY A 283 -13.12 47.87 11.14
C GLY A 283 -13.08 48.11 12.66
N ARG A 284 -13.89 49.07 13.14
CA ARG A 284 -13.95 49.41 14.56
C ARG A 284 -14.27 48.18 15.41
N GLN A 285 -13.50 47.98 16.48
CA GLN A 285 -13.74 46.91 17.45
C GLN A 285 -15.03 47.17 18.23
N GLU A 286 -15.91 46.17 18.24
CA GLU A 286 -17.17 46.19 19.00
C GLU A 286 -17.06 45.22 20.18
N ASN A 287 -17.43 45.67 21.38
CA ASN A 287 -17.51 44.74 22.52
C ASN A 287 -18.70 43.81 22.31
N VAL A 288 -18.46 42.50 22.36
CA VAL A 288 -19.50 41.46 22.30
C VAL A 288 -20.50 41.63 23.42
N SER A 289 -20.04 42.02 24.61
CA SER A 289 -20.92 42.28 25.75
C SER A 289 -20.74 43.69 26.29
N SER A 290 -21.84 44.38 26.55
CA SER A 290 -21.88 45.72 27.15
C SER A 290 -21.30 45.76 28.57
N GLN A 291 -21.30 44.62 29.28
CA GLN A 291 -20.77 44.50 30.64
C GLN A 291 -19.39 43.84 30.63
N ARG A 292 -18.42 44.44 31.35
CA ARG A 292 -17.10 43.82 31.58
C ARG A 292 -17.27 42.45 32.22
N MET A 293 -16.50 41.48 31.74
CA MET A 293 -16.49 40.15 32.32
C MET A 293 -15.90 40.21 33.75
N PRO A 294 -16.45 39.46 34.72
CA PRO A 294 -15.95 39.47 36.09
C PRO A 294 -14.50 38.95 36.18
N HIS A 295 -14.18 37.97 35.35
CA HIS A 295 -12.85 37.35 35.24
C HIS A 295 -12.30 37.52 33.83
N SER A 296 -10.99 37.40 33.69
CA SER A 296 -10.32 37.45 32.39
C SER A 296 -10.73 36.24 31.54
N PRO A 297 -11.17 36.46 30.29
CA PRO A 297 -11.44 35.37 29.36
C PRO A 297 -10.11 34.73 28.94
N ALA A 298 -9.93 33.44 29.25
CA ALA A 298 -8.74 32.66 28.94
C ALA A 298 -8.72 32.22 27.47
N ASP A 299 -9.87 31.79 26.95
CA ASP A 299 -10.06 31.36 25.56
C ASP A 299 -11.52 31.51 25.13
N VAL A 300 -11.77 31.60 23.83
CA VAL A 300 -13.09 31.83 23.21
C VAL A 300 -13.21 31.06 21.90
N LYS A 301 -14.31 30.31 21.73
CA LYS A 301 -14.66 29.60 20.50
C LYS A 301 -16.13 29.82 20.16
N VAL A 302 -16.44 30.01 18.87
CA VAL A 302 -17.81 30.02 18.37
C VAL A 302 -18.20 28.60 17.95
N VAL A 303 -19.24 28.06 18.57
CA VAL A 303 -19.77 26.71 18.28
C VAL A 303 -20.87 26.84 17.23
N HIS A 304 -20.58 26.35 16.01
CA HIS A 304 -21.51 26.33 14.88
C HIS A 304 -21.01 25.35 13.80
N PRO A 305 -21.90 24.66 13.04
CA PRO A 305 -21.53 23.79 11.93
C PRO A 305 -20.47 24.37 10.97
N ILE A 306 -20.60 25.65 10.62
CA ILE A 306 -19.69 26.36 9.70
C ILE A 306 -18.23 26.37 10.19
N ASN A 307 -18.00 26.29 11.49
CA ASN A 307 -16.64 26.26 12.04
C ASN A 307 -16.03 24.85 12.07
N GLN A 308 -16.83 23.81 11.82
CA GLN A 308 -16.39 22.43 11.65
C GLN A 308 -17.12 21.81 10.45
N PRO A 309 -16.90 22.32 9.22
CA PRO A 309 -17.58 21.82 8.04
C PRO A 309 -17.11 20.40 7.77
N VAL A 310 -18.09 19.51 7.58
CA VAL A 310 -17.86 18.16 7.05
C VAL A 310 -18.20 18.26 5.59
N VAL A 311 -17.19 18.24 4.72
CA VAL A 311 -17.43 18.09 3.29
C VAL A 311 -17.84 16.64 3.07
N GLU A 312 -19.15 16.37 3.03
CA GLU A 312 -19.66 15.16 2.39
C GLU A 312 -19.16 15.22 0.94
N THR A 313 -18.10 14.48 0.62
CA THR A 313 -17.61 14.36 -0.75
C THR A 313 -18.77 13.83 -1.59
N PRO A 314 -19.33 14.63 -2.51
CA PRO A 314 -20.34 14.14 -3.42
C PRO A 314 -19.61 13.18 -4.36
N PHE A 315 -19.88 11.89 -4.22
CA PHE A 315 -19.61 10.96 -5.30
C PHE A 315 -20.49 11.40 -6.48
N THR A 316 -19.90 12.13 -7.44
CA THR A 316 -20.52 12.48 -8.74
C THR A 316 -19.43 12.52 -9.83
N PRO A 317 -19.70 12.10 -11.07
CA PRO A 317 -18.70 11.52 -11.99
C PRO A 317 -18.17 12.50 -13.06
N GLY A 318 -16.85 12.47 -13.34
CA GLY A 318 -16.12 13.06 -14.50
C GLY A 318 -15.75 14.55 -14.43
N CYS A 319 -14.57 15.06 -14.84
CA CYS A 319 -13.29 14.54 -15.35
C CYS A 319 -12.20 15.63 -15.08
N SER A 320 -10.94 15.31 -14.69
CA SER A 320 -9.84 16.30 -14.53
C SER A 320 -8.37 15.78 -14.47
N ARG A 321 -7.53 16.38 -15.31
CA ARG A 321 -6.13 16.87 -15.18
C ARG A 321 -4.87 16.11 -15.59
N HIS A 322 -4.92 14.89 -16.11
CA HIS A 322 -4.00 14.57 -17.22
C HIS A 322 -4.44 15.24 -18.55
N THR A 323 -5.60 15.93 -18.50
CA THR A 323 -6.68 16.00 -19.50
C THR A 323 -6.81 17.30 -20.31
N GLY A 324 -5.84 18.21 -20.36
CA GLY A 324 -5.95 19.41 -21.25
C GLY A 324 -7.34 20.09 -21.19
N GLU A 325 -7.82 20.23 -19.96
CA GLU A 325 -9.23 20.17 -19.59
C GLU A 325 -10.03 21.42 -20.01
N CYS A 326 -11.26 21.23 -20.53
CA CYS A 326 -12.29 22.27 -20.47
C CYS A 326 -13.67 21.68 -20.14
N VAL A 327 -13.96 21.55 -18.84
CA VAL A 327 -15.32 21.32 -18.35
C VAL A 327 -15.84 22.62 -17.73
N LYS A 328 -16.52 23.42 -18.56
CA LYS A 328 -17.28 24.66 -18.29
C LYS A 328 -16.51 25.84 -17.66
N VAL A 329 -15.81 26.56 -18.55
CA VAL A 329 -15.42 28.00 -18.43
C VAL A 329 -14.24 28.30 -17.51
N CYS A 330 -13.05 28.37 -18.10
CA CYS A 330 -11.92 29.16 -17.61
C CYS A 330 -11.24 29.88 -18.78
N SER A 331 -11.52 31.16 -18.93
CA SER A 331 -10.44 32.14 -19.10
C SER A 331 -10.77 33.36 -18.23
N SER A 332 -9.85 33.65 -17.32
CA SER A 332 -9.83 34.88 -16.54
C SER A 332 -9.57 36.07 -17.47
N HIS A 333 -10.40 37.10 -17.36
CA HIS A 333 -10.23 38.46 -17.87
C HIS A 333 -9.87 38.63 -19.36
N THR A 334 -10.87 39.14 -20.10
CA THR A 334 -10.79 39.80 -21.42
C THR A 334 -10.64 38.89 -22.66
N ASP A 335 -11.66 38.95 -23.52
CA ASP A 335 -11.75 38.53 -24.93
C ASP A 335 -11.80 37.03 -25.31
N THR A 336 -12.98 36.64 -25.83
CA THR A 336 -13.30 35.50 -26.72
C THR A 336 -13.18 34.06 -26.17
N GLY A 337 -14.33 33.41 -25.93
CA GLY A 337 -14.43 32.04 -25.40
C GLY A 337 -14.15 30.94 -26.43
N LEU A 338 -12.88 30.58 -26.64
CA LEU A 338 -12.45 29.36 -27.33
C LEU A 338 -11.74 28.38 -26.39
N CYS A 339 -12.04 27.08 -26.51
CA CYS A 339 -11.32 25.97 -25.85
C CYS A 339 -10.01 25.68 -26.61
N GLY A 340 -8.93 25.35 -25.90
CA GLY A 340 -7.65 24.95 -26.49
C GLY A 340 -7.17 23.61 -25.93
N CYS A 341 -6.81 22.68 -26.81
CA CYS A 341 -6.28 21.36 -26.44
C CYS A 341 -4.74 21.36 -26.31
N LYS A 342 -4.19 20.40 -25.57
CA LYS A 342 -2.74 20.14 -25.54
C LYS A 342 -2.28 19.47 -26.84
N ASP A 343 -1.00 19.61 -27.18
CA ASP A 343 -0.38 18.84 -28.27
C ASP A 343 -0.62 17.34 -28.07
N GLY A 344 -0.83 16.62 -29.18
CA GLY A 344 -1.30 15.22 -29.16
C GLY A 344 -2.81 15.07 -29.02
N PHE A 345 -3.56 16.17 -28.82
CA PHE A 345 -5.01 16.18 -28.78
C PHE A 345 -5.61 17.21 -29.74
N THR A 346 -6.71 16.87 -30.39
CA THR A 346 -7.49 17.76 -31.26
C THR A 346 -8.80 18.14 -30.59
N LEU A 347 -9.35 19.33 -30.85
CA LEU A 347 -10.70 19.64 -30.39
C LEU A 347 -11.70 18.73 -31.11
N SER A 348 -12.58 18.11 -30.32
CA SER A 348 -13.77 17.42 -30.79
C SER A 348 -14.63 18.35 -31.63
N LYS A 349 -15.40 17.78 -32.57
CA LYS A 349 -16.32 18.52 -33.47
C LYS A 349 -17.28 19.47 -32.74
N HIS A 350 -17.54 19.24 -31.45
CA HIS A 350 -18.43 20.03 -30.59
C HIS A 350 -17.73 21.17 -29.82
N GLY A 351 -16.42 21.39 -30.01
CA GLY A 351 -15.69 22.56 -29.49
C GLY A 351 -15.49 22.60 -27.97
N ASN A 352 -15.76 21.49 -27.28
CA ASN A 352 -15.90 21.41 -25.82
C ASN A 352 -15.08 20.26 -25.20
N ILE A 353 -14.46 19.40 -26.01
CA ILE A 353 -13.74 18.19 -25.57
C ILE A 353 -12.46 18.08 -26.40
N CYS A 354 -11.39 17.56 -25.80
CA CYS A 354 -10.13 17.24 -26.48
C CYS A 354 -10.04 15.73 -26.72
N GLU A 355 -9.85 15.32 -27.98
CA GLU A 355 -9.73 13.94 -28.46
C GLU A 355 -8.26 13.62 -28.76
N ASP A 356 -7.82 12.41 -28.46
CA ASP A 356 -6.46 11.93 -28.78
C ASP A 356 -6.23 11.87 -30.29
N VAL A 357 -5.04 12.29 -30.74
CA VAL A 357 -4.63 12.17 -32.14
C VAL A 357 -3.95 10.83 -32.33
N ASN A 358 -4.58 9.89 -33.03
CA ASN A 358 -3.92 8.62 -33.34
C ASN A 358 -2.83 8.81 -34.40
N GLU A 359 -1.58 8.96 -34.00
CA GLU A 359 -0.53 9.25 -34.97
C GLU A 359 -0.08 8.02 -35.78
N CYS A 360 -0.17 6.81 -35.24
CA CYS A 360 0.18 5.58 -35.96
C CYS A 360 -0.68 5.33 -37.21
N SER A 361 -1.88 5.91 -37.25
CA SER A 361 -2.80 5.80 -38.40
C SER A 361 -2.28 6.45 -39.69
N LEU A 362 -1.29 7.35 -39.60
CA LEU A 362 -0.63 7.97 -40.75
C LEU A 362 0.77 7.38 -40.98
N TRP A 363 0.88 6.41 -41.89
CA TRP A 363 2.18 5.89 -42.37
C TRP A 363 3.15 5.45 -41.25
N ASN A 364 2.64 4.77 -40.22
CA ASN A 364 3.43 4.30 -39.07
C ASN A 364 4.15 5.45 -38.33
N HIS A 365 3.77 6.70 -38.58
CA HIS A 365 4.40 7.95 -38.12
C HIS A 365 5.94 7.98 -38.11
N GLY A 366 6.54 7.30 -39.09
CA GLY A 366 7.98 7.20 -39.29
C GLY A 366 8.68 6.03 -38.58
N CYS A 367 7.95 5.11 -37.95
CA CYS A 367 8.49 3.86 -37.41
C CYS A 367 8.82 2.86 -38.53
N SER A 368 9.98 2.20 -38.45
CA SER A 368 10.48 1.30 -39.50
C SER A 368 9.79 -0.07 -39.55
N LEU A 369 9.36 -0.62 -38.40
CA LEU A 369 8.72 -1.94 -38.32
C LEU A 369 7.36 -1.89 -37.61
N GLY A 370 7.27 -1.47 -36.34
CA GLY A 370 6.01 -1.37 -35.60
C GLY A 370 5.74 0.01 -35.01
N CYS A 371 4.46 0.39 -34.87
CA CYS A 371 3.99 1.62 -34.22
C CYS A 371 2.80 1.30 -33.32
N GLU A 372 2.81 1.79 -32.08
CA GLU A 372 1.72 1.67 -31.12
C GLU A 372 1.28 3.06 -30.64
N ASN A 373 -0.04 3.31 -30.70
CA ASN A 373 -0.64 4.61 -30.36
C ASN A 373 -1.01 4.68 -28.88
N VAL A 374 -0.73 5.80 -28.21
CA VAL A 374 -1.07 6.05 -26.81
C VAL A 374 -1.76 7.42 -26.65
N PRO A 375 -2.62 7.63 -25.64
CA PRO A 375 -3.27 8.93 -25.47
C PRO A 375 -2.27 10.10 -25.32
N GLY A 376 -2.23 10.99 -26.32
CA GLY A 376 -1.39 12.15 -26.48
C GLY A 376 -0.05 11.91 -27.21
N SER A 377 0.24 10.70 -27.72
CA SER A 377 1.52 10.36 -28.39
C SER A 377 1.49 8.97 -29.08
N TYR A 378 2.60 8.55 -29.69
CA TYR A 378 2.82 7.20 -30.21
C TYR A 378 4.24 6.71 -29.87
N PHE A 379 4.54 5.42 -30.04
CA PHE A 379 5.90 4.88 -29.95
C PHE A 379 6.16 3.75 -30.98
N CYS A 380 7.41 3.51 -31.33
CA CYS A 380 7.80 2.48 -32.29
C CYS A 380 8.24 1.18 -31.60
N THR A 381 7.93 0.03 -32.21
CA THR A 381 8.28 -1.31 -31.71
C THR A 381 9.08 -2.11 -32.75
N CYS A 382 9.92 -3.04 -32.28
CA CYS A 382 10.73 -3.93 -33.13
C CYS A 382 10.38 -5.40 -32.85
N PRO A 383 10.34 -6.29 -33.86
CA PRO A 383 10.20 -7.73 -33.66
C PRO A 383 11.48 -8.35 -33.11
N GLU A 384 11.38 -9.54 -32.48
CA GLU A 384 12.52 -10.29 -31.92
C GLU A 384 13.69 -10.40 -32.92
N GLY A 385 14.90 -10.11 -32.45
CA GLY A 385 16.14 -10.11 -33.26
C GLY A 385 16.54 -8.74 -33.82
N TYR A 386 15.67 -7.72 -33.69
CA TYR A 386 15.96 -6.33 -34.07
C TYR A 386 15.98 -5.43 -32.83
N LEU A 387 16.84 -4.41 -32.83
CA LEU A 387 16.99 -3.41 -31.77
C LEU A 387 16.52 -2.05 -32.28
N LEU A 388 15.66 -1.37 -31.52
CA LEU A 388 15.25 0.01 -31.81
C LEU A 388 16.43 0.95 -31.55
N LEU A 389 16.84 1.68 -32.58
CA LEU A 389 17.94 2.63 -32.52
C LEU A 389 17.58 3.86 -31.65
N PRO A 390 18.58 4.65 -31.21
CA PRO A 390 18.37 5.86 -30.40
C PRO A 390 17.47 6.93 -31.04
N ASP A 391 17.19 6.81 -32.35
CA ASP A 391 16.23 7.67 -33.05
C ASP A 391 14.77 7.35 -32.72
N LEU A 392 14.52 6.30 -31.93
CA LEU A 392 13.20 5.78 -31.53
C LEU A 392 12.31 5.43 -32.73
N LYS A 393 12.88 5.21 -33.90
CA LYS A 393 12.13 5.01 -35.15
C LYS A 393 12.65 3.85 -35.99
N THR A 394 13.95 3.57 -35.95
CA THR A 394 14.59 2.59 -36.84
C THR A 394 14.99 1.32 -36.08
N CYS A 395 14.55 0.16 -36.55
CA CYS A 395 14.92 -1.15 -36.03
C CYS A 395 16.10 -1.73 -36.81
N GLN A 396 17.14 -2.20 -36.12
CA GLN A 396 18.34 -2.80 -36.73
C GLN A 396 18.64 -4.19 -36.17
N GLU A 397 19.01 -5.13 -37.03
CA GLU A 397 19.35 -6.50 -36.64
C GLU A 397 20.54 -6.56 -35.66
N ASN A 398 20.38 -7.32 -34.57
CA ASN A 398 21.36 -7.42 -33.48
C ASN A 398 22.64 -8.15 -33.91
N LYS A 399 23.78 -7.45 -34.00
CA LYS A 399 25.12 -8.03 -34.27
C LYS A 399 26.08 -7.73 -33.10
N PRO A 400 26.63 -8.76 -32.42
CA PRO A 400 27.48 -8.56 -31.23
C PRO A 400 28.82 -7.88 -31.56
N CYS A 401 29.23 -6.90 -30.72
CA CYS A 401 30.56 -6.30 -30.78
C CYS A 401 31.64 -7.30 -30.38
N VAL A 402 32.62 -7.54 -31.26
CA VAL A 402 33.79 -8.40 -30.98
C VAL A 402 35.02 -7.50 -30.77
N GLY A 403 35.25 -7.03 -29.53
CA GLY A 403 36.45 -6.27 -29.17
C GLY A 403 36.37 -5.61 -27.79
N LYS A 404 37.41 -5.76 -26.95
CA LYS A 404 37.55 -5.32 -25.54
C LYS A 404 37.56 -3.78 -25.31
N ALA A 405 36.85 -2.98 -26.09
CA ALA A 405 36.97 -1.51 -26.03
C ALA A 405 35.86 -0.82 -25.20
N VAL A 406 34.70 -1.45 -24.99
CA VAL A 406 33.57 -0.86 -24.26
C VAL A 406 32.94 -1.92 -23.34
N ASP A 407 32.88 -1.64 -22.04
CA ASP A 407 32.21 -2.49 -21.03
C ASP A 407 30.76 -1.99 -20.89
N CYS A 408 29.80 -2.75 -21.42
CA CYS A 408 28.39 -2.39 -21.44
C CYS A 408 27.62 -3.24 -20.40
N ASP A 409 26.67 -2.66 -19.68
CA ASP A 409 25.85 -3.41 -18.69
C ASP A 409 24.92 -4.47 -19.33
N HIS A 410 24.65 -4.37 -20.64
CA HIS A 410 23.77 -5.30 -21.35
C HIS A 410 24.30 -5.80 -22.71
N ALA A 411 24.19 -5.00 -23.78
CA ALA A 411 24.59 -5.39 -25.13
C ALA A 411 25.34 -4.25 -25.85
N CYS A 412 25.99 -4.54 -26.99
CA CYS A 412 26.73 -3.58 -27.80
C CYS A 412 26.45 -3.81 -29.29
N VAL A 413 26.30 -2.72 -30.05
CA VAL A 413 26.03 -2.72 -31.51
C VAL A 413 27.01 -1.83 -32.25
N HIS A 414 27.48 -2.27 -33.42
CA HIS A 414 28.34 -1.47 -34.32
C HIS A 414 27.50 -0.48 -35.16
N THR A 415 27.73 0.82 -34.98
CA THR A 415 27.15 1.87 -35.84
C THR A 415 28.23 2.52 -36.73
N ALA A 416 27.84 3.25 -37.78
CA ALA A 416 28.78 3.99 -38.64
C ALA A 416 29.57 5.09 -37.89
N GLN A 417 29.20 5.40 -36.64
CA GLN A 417 29.84 6.38 -35.76
C GLN A 417 30.67 5.73 -34.63
N GLY A 418 30.70 4.40 -34.52
CA GLY A 418 31.44 3.65 -33.50
C GLY A 418 30.61 2.58 -32.78
N ASP A 419 31.22 1.91 -31.81
CA ASP A 419 30.62 0.87 -30.97
C ASP A 419 29.76 1.55 -29.90
N MET A 420 28.48 1.18 -29.83
CA MET A 420 27.52 1.79 -28.91
C MET A 420 26.86 0.72 -28.05
N CYS A 421 26.79 0.93 -26.73
CA CYS A 421 26.03 0.05 -25.84
C CYS A 421 24.52 0.20 -26.11
N VAL A 422 23.79 -0.90 -26.06
CA VAL A 422 22.34 -0.95 -26.27
C VAL A 422 21.68 -1.68 -25.12
N CYS A 423 20.56 -1.12 -24.66
CA CYS A 423 19.78 -1.60 -23.52
C CYS A 423 18.59 -2.46 -24.00
N PRO A 424 18.10 -3.41 -23.16
CA PRO A 424 16.95 -4.24 -23.51
C PRO A 424 15.69 -3.38 -23.66
N GLU A 425 14.70 -3.88 -24.39
CA GLU A 425 13.41 -3.20 -24.59
C GLU A 425 12.82 -2.74 -23.24
N GLY A 426 12.40 -1.47 -23.16
CA GLY A 426 11.90 -0.87 -21.92
C GLY A 426 12.97 -0.26 -21.00
N SER A 427 14.24 -0.19 -21.42
CA SER A 427 15.30 0.50 -20.67
C SER A 427 16.12 1.47 -21.51
N LEU A 428 16.63 2.53 -20.87
CA LEU A 428 17.36 3.64 -21.47
C LEU A 428 18.84 3.58 -21.11
N LEU A 429 19.70 3.85 -22.09
CA LEU A 429 21.13 4.00 -21.85
C LEU A 429 21.38 5.31 -21.10
N ASN A 430 22.10 5.23 -20.00
CA ASN A 430 22.52 6.37 -19.21
C ASN A 430 23.45 7.30 -20.01
N PRO A 431 23.63 8.56 -19.58
CA PRO A 431 24.56 9.50 -20.21
C PRO A 431 26.02 9.03 -20.23
N ASP A 432 26.37 8.04 -19.41
CA ASP A 432 27.68 7.38 -19.40
C ASP A 432 27.94 6.54 -20.66
N GLY A 433 26.90 6.24 -21.45
CA GLY A 433 26.98 5.42 -22.65
C GLY A 433 27.25 3.94 -22.38
N GLN A 434 27.15 3.49 -21.13
CA GLN A 434 27.50 2.12 -20.70
C GLN A 434 26.38 1.45 -19.89
N SER A 435 25.73 2.18 -18.98
CA SER A 435 24.76 1.63 -18.05
C SER A 435 23.32 1.77 -18.54
N CYS A 436 22.47 0.80 -18.23
CA CYS A 436 21.06 0.81 -18.59
C CYS A 436 20.16 1.15 -17.39
N THR A 437 19.05 1.86 -17.60
CA THR A 437 18.03 2.16 -16.59
C THR A 437 16.63 1.80 -17.08
N GLY A 438 15.88 1.02 -16.31
CA GLY A 438 14.53 0.57 -16.65
C GLY A 438 14.15 -0.70 -15.89
N CYS A 439 12.97 -1.27 -16.08
CA CYS A 439 12.58 -2.45 -15.27
C CYS A 439 13.50 -3.67 -15.48
N PHE A 440 14.15 -3.74 -16.64
CA PHE A 440 15.06 -4.82 -17.02
C PHE A 440 16.54 -4.51 -16.74
N SER A 441 16.88 -3.33 -16.21
CA SER A 441 18.23 -3.03 -15.76
C SER A 441 18.53 -3.65 -14.39
N ALA A 442 19.81 -3.73 -14.03
CA ALA A 442 20.26 -4.30 -12.76
C ALA A 442 19.69 -3.59 -11.51
N ASP A 443 19.29 -2.32 -11.64
CA ASP A 443 18.65 -1.52 -10.58
C ASP A 443 17.10 -1.59 -10.58
N ARG A 444 16.49 -2.35 -11.51
CA ARG A 444 15.02 -2.48 -11.71
C ARG A 444 14.32 -1.13 -11.77
N GLY A 445 14.85 -0.19 -12.56
CA GLY A 445 14.29 1.14 -12.76
C GLY A 445 14.32 2.02 -11.51
N GLY A 446 15.07 1.61 -10.49
CA GLY A 446 15.05 2.25 -9.17
C GLY A 446 13.82 1.90 -8.32
N CYS A 447 12.96 0.95 -8.72
CA CYS A 447 11.74 0.58 -7.99
C CYS A 447 12.00 -0.41 -6.86
N SER A 448 11.57 -0.13 -5.63
CA SER A 448 11.76 -0.94 -4.40
C SER A 448 11.35 -2.40 -4.55
N GLN A 449 10.15 -2.63 -5.08
CA GLN A 449 9.49 -3.93 -5.09
C GLN A 449 9.16 -4.35 -6.52
N MET A 450 8.17 -3.71 -7.14
CA MET A 450 7.73 -4.01 -8.51
C MET A 450 8.06 -2.84 -9.43
N CYS A 451 8.49 -3.16 -10.65
CA CYS A 451 8.71 -2.19 -11.71
C CYS A 451 7.83 -2.60 -12.89
N VAL A 452 6.95 -1.69 -13.32
CA VAL A 452 6.02 -1.91 -14.43
C VAL A 452 6.39 -0.95 -15.56
N THR A 453 6.68 -1.49 -16.74
CA THR A 453 6.94 -0.70 -17.95
C THR A 453 5.62 -0.20 -18.52
N LEU A 454 5.46 1.12 -18.70
CA LEU A 454 4.25 1.71 -19.29
C LEU A 454 4.37 1.84 -20.81
N TYR A 455 5.57 2.13 -21.31
CA TYR A 455 5.94 2.15 -22.72
C TYR A 455 7.47 2.02 -22.84
N PRO A 456 8.02 1.67 -24.01
CA PRO A 456 9.47 1.55 -24.21
C PRO A 456 10.21 2.81 -23.72
N GLY A 457 10.97 2.68 -22.64
CA GLY A 457 11.72 3.78 -22.02
C GLY A 457 11.03 4.56 -20.88
N ARG A 458 9.78 4.26 -20.50
CA ARG A 458 9.16 4.78 -19.27
C ARG A 458 8.55 3.66 -18.45
N TRP A 459 8.84 3.72 -17.16
CA TRP A 459 8.34 2.76 -16.17
C TRP A 459 7.78 3.50 -14.96
N VAL A 460 6.94 2.79 -14.22
CA VAL A 460 6.42 3.21 -12.93
C VAL A 460 6.73 2.12 -11.91
N CYS A 461 6.96 2.53 -10.67
CA CYS A 461 7.17 1.59 -9.58
C CYS A 461 5.82 1.27 -8.93
N GLU A 462 5.63 0.01 -8.56
CA GLU A 462 4.45 -0.46 -7.83
C GLU A 462 4.87 -1.21 -6.56
N CYS A 463 3.91 -1.36 -5.66
CA CYS A 463 4.11 -1.94 -4.33
C CYS A 463 3.21 -3.15 -4.13
N HIS A 464 3.71 -4.17 -3.42
CA HIS A 464 2.92 -5.34 -3.02
C HIS A 464 1.78 -4.95 -2.06
N PRO A 465 0.71 -5.78 -1.96
CA PRO A 465 -0.38 -5.54 -1.02
C PRO A 465 0.12 -5.31 0.41
N GLY A 466 -0.34 -4.24 1.03
CA GLY A 466 0.12 -3.81 2.35
C GLY A 466 1.28 -2.82 2.34
N TYR A 467 1.79 -2.42 1.17
CA TYR A 467 2.77 -1.35 1.02
C TYR A 467 2.19 -0.17 0.21
N GLN A 468 2.64 1.05 0.50
CA GLN A 468 2.28 2.27 -0.22
C GLN A 468 3.53 2.90 -0.83
N ILE A 469 3.42 3.38 -2.07
CA ILE A 469 4.50 4.08 -2.74
C ILE A 469 4.79 5.40 -2.04
N GLN A 470 6.06 5.68 -1.82
CA GLN A 470 6.55 6.92 -1.24
C GLN A 470 6.47 8.05 -2.29
N PRO A 471 6.51 9.33 -1.85
CA PRO A 471 6.42 10.48 -2.76
C PRO A 471 7.52 10.56 -3.83
N ASP A 472 8.60 9.79 -3.67
CA ASP A 472 9.68 9.68 -4.65
C ASP A 472 9.31 8.84 -5.88
N GLY A 473 8.15 8.18 -5.86
CA GLY A 473 7.68 7.31 -6.95
C GLY A 473 8.53 6.05 -7.15
N LYS A 474 9.38 5.70 -6.19
CA LYS A 474 10.34 4.59 -6.30
C LYS A 474 10.35 3.65 -5.11
N HIS A 475 10.12 4.14 -3.90
CA HIS A 475 10.19 3.36 -2.67
C HIS A 475 8.81 2.94 -2.18
N CYS A 476 8.70 1.75 -1.57
CA CYS A 476 7.47 1.23 -0.98
C CYS A 476 7.64 1.17 0.54
N ALA A 477 6.74 1.81 1.28
CA ALA A 477 6.70 1.78 2.74
C ALA A 477 5.54 0.89 3.22
N ALA A 478 5.76 0.13 4.29
CA ALA A 478 4.75 -0.74 4.87
C ALA A 478 3.57 0.07 5.44
N THR A 479 2.35 -0.39 5.18
CA THR A 479 1.13 0.10 5.82
C THR A 479 0.88 -0.68 7.11
N GLY A 480 0.50 0.03 8.17
CA GLY A 480 0.27 -0.59 9.48
C GLY A 480 0.96 0.18 10.62
N PRO A 481 1.18 -0.48 11.78
CA PRO A 481 1.95 0.10 12.86
C PRO A 481 3.41 0.36 12.42
N PRO A 482 4.13 1.33 12.99
CA PRO A 482 5.55 1.51 12.69
C PRO A 482 6.33 0.22 13.02
N ALA A 483 7.33 -0.11 12.20
CA ALA A 483 8.22 -1.22 12.49
C ALA A 483 9.16 -0.87 13.65
N ASP A 484 9.42 -1.86 14.51
CA ASP A 484 10.42 -1.78 15.58
C ASP A 484 11.51 -2.83 15.32
N LEU A 485 12.71 -2.63 15.86
CA LEU A 485 13.81 -3.59 15.83
C LEU A 485 14.03 -4.17 17.23
N LEU A 486 14.01 -5.49 17.34
CA LEU A 486 14.51 -6.21 18.52
C LEU A 486 15.99 -6.48 18.31
N PHE A 487 16.80 -6.16 19.31
CA PHE A 487 18.19 -6.61 19.32
C PHE A 487 18.57 -7.22 20.66
N ALA A 488 19.28 -8.33 20.59
CA ALA A 488 19.94 -8.91 21.74
C ALA A 488 21.34 -8.33 21.87
N ASN A 489 21.70 -8.10 23.11
CA ASN A 489 23.02 -7.71 23.54
C ASN A 489 23.52 -8.75 24.55
N ILE A 490 24.81 -8.73 24.89
CA ILE A 490 25.31 -9.70 25.89
C ILE A 490 24.61 -9.57 27.25
N VAL A 491 24.10 -8.38 27.60
CA VAL A 491 23.50 -8.08 28.92
C VAL A 491 21.97 -8.07 28.91
N ASP A 492 21.37 -7.61 27.82
CA ASP A 492 19.95 -7.29 27.76
C ASP A 492 19.33 -7.53 26.37
N LEU A 493 18.00 -7.63 26.36
CA LEU A 493 17.19 -7.66 25.15
C LEU A 493 16.43 -6.33 25.07
N ARG A 494 16.53 -5.63 23.94
CA ARG A 494 15.92 -4.31 23.76
C ARG A 494 15.04 -4.26 22.52
N LYS A 495 13.97 -3.49 22.63
CA LYS A 495 13.12 -3.06 21.52
C LYS A 495 13.45 -1.61 21.20
N ILE A 496 13.90 -1.33 19.99
CA ILE A 496 14.23 0.01 19.53
C ILE A 496 13.35 0.39 18.35
N ASN A 497 13.00 1.65 18.23
CA ASN A 497 12.42 2.14 16.99
C ASN A 497 13.48 2.08 15.87
N THR A 498 13.06 1.98 14.62
CA THR A 498 13.92 1.92 13.42
C THR A 498 14.95 3.07 13.32
N ASP A 499 14.62 4.25 13.85
CA ASP A 499 15.51 5.41 13.94
C ASP A 499 16.56 5.34 15.08
N GLY A 500 16.48 4.35 15.98
CA GLY A 500 17.33 4.20 17.17
C GLY A 500 17.07 5.22 18.30
N LYS A 501 16.17 6.20 18.13
CA LYS A 501 15.92 7.28 19.10
C LYS A 501 15.15 6.86 20.35
N LEU A 502 14.32 5.82 20.25
CA LEU A 502 13.53 5.31 21.36
C LEU A 502 13.95 3.86 21.60
N SER A 503 14.42 3.57 22.81
CA SER A 503 14.84 2.22 23.22
C SER A 503 14.15 1.80 24.51
N ILE A 504 13.48 0.66 24.48
CA ILE A 504 12.83 0.05 25.63
C ILE A 504 13.59 -1.23 25.97
N LYS A 505 14.08 -1.35 27.20
CA LYS A 505 14.67 -2.60 27.70
C LYS A 505 13.55 -3.57 28.04
N LEU A 506 13.50 -4.72 27.35
CA LEU A 506 12.51 -5.77 27.61
C LEU A 506 12.97 -6.71 28.72
N LEU A 507 14.26 -7.04 28.71
CA LEU A 507 14.86 -8.02 29.60
C LEU A 507 16.27 -7.55 29.99
N GLU A 508 16.59 -7.61 31.28
CA GLU A 508 17.98 -7.49 31.76
C GLU A 508 18.36 -8.82 32.42
N LYS A 509 19.49 -9.39 32.02
CA LYS A 509 19.99 -10.66 32.54
C LYS A 509 21.48 -10.52 32.88
N PRO A 510 21.82 -9.99 34.06
CA PRO A 510 23.21 -9.84 34.46
C PRO A 510 23.87 -11.23 34.54
N GLY A 511 24.77 -11.52 33.60
CA GLY A 511 25.53 -12.78 33.49
C GLY A 511 25.05 -13.78 32.42
N GLY A 512 24.00 -13.47 31.66
CA GLY A 512 23.64 -14.23 30.45
C GLY A 512 24.50 -13.85 29.25
N ASN A 513 24.46 -14.63 28.17
CA ASN A 513 25.02 -14.26 26.87
C ASN A 513 23.97 -14.54 25.80
N ILE A 514 23.07 -13.57 25.57
CA ILE A 514 21.95 -13.71 24.64
C ILE A 514 22.49 -13.55 23.22
N THR A 515 22.57 -14.66 22.49
CA THR A 515 23.17 -14.72 21.15
C THR A 515 22.13 -14.74 20.04
N ALA A 516 20.92 -15.23 20.32
CA ALA A 516 19.85 -15.44 19.35
C ALA A 516 18.53 -14.87 19.84
N VAL A 517 17.74 -14.30 18.93
CA VAL A 517 16.38 -13.78 19.16
C VAL A 517 15.53 -14.05 17.93
N ASP A 518 14.26 -14.40 18.11
CA ASP A 518 13.22 -14.29 17.08
C ASP A 518 11.85 -13.98 17.71
N TYR A 519 10.90 -13.58 16.88
CA TYR A 519 9.59 -13.06 17.29
C TYR A 519 8.45 -13.86 16.65
N ASP A 520 7.42 -14.15 17.44
CA ASP A 520 6.16 -14.74 16.97
C ASP A 520 5.07 -13.65 16.86
N PRO A 521 4.64 -13.27 15.64
CA PRO A 521 3.59 -12.27 15.42
C PRO A 521 2.20 -12.74 15.84
N VAL A 522 1.96 -14.05 15.96
CA VAL A 522 0.64 -14.60 16.30
C VAL A 522 0.34 -14.42 17.79
N THR A 523 1.28 -14.81 18.66
CA THR A 523 1.12 -14.72 20.13
C THR A 523 1.80 -13.52 20.78
N ASN A 524 2.44 -12.66 19.97
CA ASN A 524 3.23 -11.51 20.41
C ASN A 524 4.32 -11.86 21.45
N LYS A 525 5.02 -12.99 21.25
CA LYS A 525 6.09 -13.49 22.13
C LYS A 525 7.46 -13.43 21.47
N VAL A 526 8.48 -13.16 22.26
CA VAL A 526 9.88 -13.17 21.85
C VAL A 526 10.56 -14.42 22.39
N TYR A 527 11.30 -15.11 21.52
CA TYR A 527 12.09 -16.30 21.82
C TYR A 527 13.56 -15.92 21.79
N PHE A 528 14.35 -16.35 22.76
CA PHE A 528 15.76 -16.02 22.81
C PHE A 528 16.60 -17.17 23.38
N ALA A 529 17.84 -17.30 22.89
CA ALA A 529 18.79 -18.31 23.37
C ALA A 529 19.93 -17.64 24.14
N ASP A 530 20.25 -18.22 25.28
CA ASP A 530 21.36 -17.83 26.13
C ASP A 530 22.48 -18.88 26.01
N LYS A 531 23.56 -18.50 25.35
CA LYS A 531 24.73 -19.36 25.15
C LYS A 531 25.47 -19.64 26.45
N GLY A 532 25.48 -18.69 27.40
CA GLY A 532 26.13 -18.83 28.69
C GLY A 532 25.40 -19.80 29.61
N LEU A 533 24.07 -19.71 29.62
CA LEU A 533 23.22 -20.58 30.45
C LEU A 533 22.77 -21.87 29.75
N LYS A 534 23.03 -22.01 28.45
CA LYS A 534 22.58 -23.14 27.61
C LYS A 534 21.07 -23.33 27.66
N HIS A 535 20.33 -22.22 27.60
CA HIS A 535 18.88 -22.20 27.70
C HIS A 535 18.24 -21.55 26.46
N ILE A 536 17.04 -21.99 26.12
CA ILE A 536 16.12 -21.24 25.24
C ILE A 536 14.90 -20.88 26.08
N GLU A 537 14.59 -19.58 26.10
CA GLU A 537 13.53 -18.97 26.90
C GLU A 537 12.58 -18.20 25.97
N ARG A 538 11.35 -17.97 26.44
CA ARG A 538 10.40 -17.04 25.81
C ARG A 538 9.91 -15.99 26.80
N ALA A 539 9.62 -14.80 26.29
CA ALA A 539 9.00 -13.71 27.03
C ALA A 539 7.87 -13.08 26.22
N SER A 540 6.88 -12.46 26.87
CA SER A 540 5.91 -11.62 26.17
C SER A 540 6.55 -10.27 25.81
N LEU A 541 6.16 -9.69 24.67
CA LEU A 541 6.67 -8.39 24.23
C LEU A 541 6.16 -7.24 25.11
N ASP A 542 4.93 -7.36 25.62
CA ASP A 542 4.25 -6.32 26.39
C ASP A 542 4.26 -6.59 27.91
N GLU A 543 4.48 -7.85 28.31
CA GLU A 543 4.39 -8.31 29.70
C GLU A 543 5.67 -9.03 30.13
N GLY A 544 6.15 -8.76 31.35
CA GLY A 544 7.40 -9.33 31.89
C GLY A 544 7.36 -10.83 32.23
N PHE A 545 6.37 -11.59 31.74
CA PHE A 545 6.26 -13.03 31.99
C PHE A 545 7.28 -13.79 31.16
N ARG A 546 8.05 -14.67 31.81
CA ARG A 546 9.18 -15.41 31.25
C ARG A 546 8.95 -16.89 31.46
N GLU A 547 9.26 -17.68 30.45
CA GLU A 547 9.14 -19.13 30.50
C GLU A 547 10.39 -19.80 29.92
N LEU A 548 10.91 -20.79 30.62
CA LEU A 548 12.03 -21.63 30.16
C LEU A 548 11.47 -22.77 29.30
N LEU A 549 11.92 -22.86 28.04
CA LEU A 549 11.44 -23.86 27.07
C LEU A 549 12.39 -25.05 26.94
N VAL A 550 13.69 -24.77 26.85
CA VAL A 550 14.74 -25.77 26.62
C VAL A 550 15.90 -25.50 27.56
N SER A 551 16.24 -26.49 28.39
CA SER A 551 17.36 -26.44 29.34
C SER A 551 18.29 -27.66 29.24
N THR A 552 17.97 -28.60 28.36
CA THR A 552 18.68 -29.87 28.19
C THR A 552 18.96 -30.11 26.72
N GLY A 553 20.10 -30.72 26.41
CA GLY A 553 20.50 -31.00 25.03
C GLY A 553 20.91 -29.75 24.23
N LEU A 554 21.41 -28.72 24.91
CA LEU A 554 21.99 -27.52 24.31
C LEU A 554 23.46 -27.44 24.71
N ASN A 555 24.33 -27.07 23.78
CA ASN A 555 25.74 -26.81 24.05
C ASN A 555 26.12 -25.36 23.75
N SER A 556 25.85 -24.90 22.52
CA SER A 556 26.13 -23.54 22.08
C SER A 556 25.08 -23.10 21.04
N PRO A 557 23.85 -22.75 21.47
CA PRO A 557 22.83 -22.25 20.56
C PRO A 557 23.26 -20.89 19.99
N GLU A 558 23.35 -20.79 18.66
CA GLU A 558 23.85 -19.57 17.98
C GLU A 558 22.73 -18.71 17.39
N ALA A 559 21.69 -19.32 16.80
CA ALA A 559 20.55 -18.61 16.22
C ALA A 559 19.22 -19.37 16.41
N LEU A 560 18.11 -18.65 16.28
CA LEU A 560 16.73 -19.13 16.42
C LEU A 560 15.91 -18.67 15.23
N ALA A 561 14.97 -19.49 14.77
CA ALA A 561 13.93 -19.09 13.82
C ALA A 561 12.58 -19.72 14.20
N VAL A 562 11.55 -18.89 14.26
CA VAL A 562 10.17 -19.24 14.53
C VAL A 562 9.46 -19.48 13.19
N ASP A 563 8.84 -20.65 13.03
CA ASP A 563 7.84 -20.90 12.00
C ASP A 563 6.47 -20.48 12.53
N TRP A 564 6.02 -19.30 12.12
CA TRP A 564 4.76 -18.71 12.58
C TRP A 564 3.52 -19.36 11.93
N ILE A 565 3.69 -20.09 10.81
CA ILE A 565 2.59 -20.78 10.11
C ILE A 565 2.42 -22.20 10.67
N GLN A 566 3.49 -23.01 10.70
CA GLN A 566 3.44 -24.38 11.24
C GLN A 566 3.58 -24.45 12.77
N ARG A 567 3.80 -23.30 13.44
CA ARG A 567 3.91 -23.19 14.91
C ARG A 567 5.07 -24.03 15.50
N LYS A 568 6.25 -23.95 14.87
CA LYS A 568 7.49 -24.65 15.28
C LYS A 568 8.62 -23.68 15.58
N LEU A 569 9.58 -24.10 16.39
CA LEU A 569 10.81 -23.38 16.71
C LEU A 569 12.01 -24.16 16.19
N TYR A 570 12.90 -23.51 15.45
CA TYR A 570 14.15 -24.06 14.93
C TYR A 570 15.34 -23.34 15.56
N TRP A 571 16.44 -24.06 15.81
CA TRP A 571 17.67 -23.46 16.31
C TRP A 571 18.91 -24.18 15.78
N THR A 572 19.99 -23.43 15.66
CA THR A 572 21.32 -23.92 15.31
C THR A 572 22.15 -24.07 16.58
N ASP A 573 22.80 -25.22 16.76
CA ASP A 573 23.75 -25.44 17.85
C ASP A 573 25.12 -25.80 17.28
N SER A 574 26.05 -24.84 17.38
CA SER A 574 27.42 -25.00 16.87
C SER A 574 28.23 -26.00 17.68
N GLY A 575 27.89 -26.19 18.95
CA GLY A 575 28.57 -27.12 19.85
C GLY A 575 28.08 -28.57 19.71
N LEU A 576 26.93 -28.77 19.09
CA LEU A 576 26.38 -30.09 18.75
C LEU A 576 26.43 -30.40 17.25
N SER A 577 26.91 -29.45 16.43
CA SER A 577 26.93 -29.56 14.97
C SER A 577 25.57 -30.02 14.43
N SER A 578 24.51 -29.31 14.82
CA SER A 578 23.16 -29.68 14.41
C SER A 578 22.20 -28.49 14.33
N ILE A 579 21.16 -28.68 13.53
CA ILE A 579 19.95 -27.87 13.53
C ILE A 579 18.87 -28.72 14.17
N SER A 580 18.23 -28.22 15.21
CA SER A 580 17.16 -28.91 15.91
C SER A 580 15.85 -28.12 15.78
N ARG A 581 14.71 -28.81 15.87
CA ARG A 581 13.40 -28.18 15.89
C ARG A 581 12.52 -28.74 17.00
N SER A 582 11.54 -27.95 17.42
CA SER A 582 10.54 -28.33 18.42
C SER A 582 9.21 -27.63 18.15
N SER A 583 8.17 -28.00 18.89
CA SER A 583 7.01 -27.13 19.05
C SER A 583 7.40 -25.78 19.69
N LEU A 584 6.56 -24.75 19.53
CA LEU A 584 6.75 -23.44 20.18
C LEU A 584 6.71 -23.46 21.73
N ASN A 585 6.36 -24.60 22.33
CA ASN A 585 6.40 -24.84 23.77
C ASN A 585 7.68 -25.60 24.22
N GLY A 586 8.60 -25.90 23.29
CA GLY A 586 9.82 -26.66 23.58
C GLY A 586 9.63 -28.17 23.71
N LEU A 587 8.44 -28.68 23.41
CA LEU A 587 8.10 -30.12 23.34
C LEU A 587 8.35 -30.68 21.93
N ASP A 588 8.30 -32.01 21.78
CA ASP A 588 8.48 -32.71 20.49
C ASP A 588 9.80 -32.34 19.80
N ARG A 589 10.88 -32.31 20.58
CA ARG A 589 12.20 -31.97 20.09
C ARG A 589 12.72 -33.06 19.18
N GLU A 590 13.18 -32.66 18.00
CA GLU A 590 13.85 -33.54 17.05
C GLU A 590 15.08 -32.85 16.46
N ILE A 591 16.09 -33.67 16.14
CA ILE A 591 17.24 -33.20 15.37
C ILE A 591 16.78 -33.12 13.91
N PHE A 592 16.77 -31.90 13.38
CA PHE A 592 16.34 -31.64 12.02
C PHE A 592 17.43 -32.05 11.02
N ILE A 593 18.64 -31.50 11.18
CA ILE A 593 19.84 -31.80 10.38
C ILE A 593 21.03 -31.98 11.30
N ASN A 594 21.79 -33.05 11.15
CA ASN A 594 23.07 -33.31 11.86
C ASN A 594 24.16 -33.91 10.95
N GLU A 595 23.83 -34.25 9.71
CA GLU A 595 24.80 -34.79 8.75
C GLU A 595 25.47 -33.65 7.99
N ASN A 596 26.77 -33.79 7.67
CA ASN A 596 27.53 -32.83 6.84
C ASN A 596 27.39 -31.36 7.27
N ILE A 597 27.28 -31.10 8.57
CA ILE A 597 27.21 -29.76 9.14
C ILE A 597 28.21 -29.70 10.29
N GLN A 598 28.96 -28.61 10.41
CA GLN A 598 30.02 -28.52 11.42
C GLN A 598 29.78 -27.41 12.42
N LYS A 599 29.62 -26.18 11.95
CA LYS A 599 29.43 -24.98 12.79
C LYS A 599 28.28 -24.15 12.24
N PRO A 600 27.04 -24.65 12.33
CA PRO A 600 25.87 -23.90 11.92
C PRO A 600 25.70 -22.64 12.77
N ARG A 601 25.30 -21.54 12.14
CA ARG A 601 25.10 -20.27 12.82
C ARG A 601 23.80 -19.59 12.43
N GLY A 602 23.78 -18.77 11.38
CA GLY A 602 22.59 -18.04 10.95
C GLY A 602 21.53 -19.00 10.44
N ILE A 603 20.26 -18.70 10.70
CA ILE A 603 19.12 -19.51 10.26
C ILE A 603 17.95 -18.59 9.94
N ALA A 604 17.30 -18.82 8.80
CA ALA A 604 16.13 -18.08 8.35
C ALA A 604 15.12 -19.02 7.69
N LEU A 605 13.83 -18.73 7.84
CA LEU A 605 12.74 -19.55 7.33
C LEU A 605 11.92 -18.78 6.30
N HIS A 606 11.43 -19.49 5.29
CA HIS A 606 10.40 -19.00 4.37
C HIS A 606 9.23 -19.97 4.35
N PRO A 607 8.27 -19.83 5.28
CA PRO A 607 7.17 -20.78 5.44
C PRO A 607 6.26 -20.90 4.21
N GLN A 608 6.00 -19.82 3.46
CA GLN A 608 5.18 -19.91 2.23
C GLN A 608 5.88 -20.70 1.12
N ALA A 609 7.19 -20.55 0.99
CA ALA A 609 7.99 -21.30 0.04
C ALA A 609 8.37 -22.71 0.55
N GLN A 610 7.97 -23.09 1.77
CA GLN A 610 8.34 -24.33 2.47
C GLN A 610 9.86 -24.58 2.52
N LYS A 611 10.66 -23.51 2.72
CA LYS A 611 12.14 -23.59 2.72
C LYS A 611 12.77 -23.08 4.01
N ILE A 612 13.88 -23.70 4.39
CA ILE A 612 14.77 -23.30 5.49
C ILE A 612 16.17 -23.04 4.92
N TYR A 613 16.82 -21.97 5.40
CA TYR A 613 18.15 -21.54 4.99
C TYR A 613 19.05 -21.40 6.22
N TRP A 614 20.32 -21.77 6.10
CA TRP A 614 21.30 -21.61 7.18
C TRP A 614 22.71 -21.35 6.66
N THR A 615 23.55 -20.79 7.53
CA THR A 615 24.98 -20.62 7.29
C THR A 615 25.79 -21.65 8.09
N ASP A 616 26.78 -22.26 7.46
CA ASP A 616 27.77 -23.12 8.12
C ASP A 616 29.16 -22.47 8.01
N MET A 617 29.85 -22.32 9.14
CA MET A 617 31.22 -21.78 9.24
C MET A 617 32.28 -22.89 9.42
N GLY A 618 31.93 -24.13 9.09
CA GLY A 618 32.86 -25.26 9.10
C GLY A 618 34.03 -25.14 8.12
N ASP A 619 34.75 -26.24 7.93
CA ASP A 619 35.84 -26.36 6.96
C ASP A 619 35.38 -26.09 5.51
N ARG A 620 34.08 -26.24 5.25
CA ARG A 620 33.42 -25.91 3.98
C ARG A 620 32.35 -24.84 4.22
N PRO A 621 32.71 -23.55 4.28
CA PRO A 621 31.75 -22.49 4.55
C PRO A 621 30.73 -22.40 3.41
N ALA A 622 29.46 -22.47 3.75
CA ALA A 622 28.38 -22.48 2.78
C ALA A 622 27.12 -21.81 3.34
N VAL A 623 26.32 -21.26 2.42
CA VAL A 623 24.91 -20.93 2.66
C VAL A 623 24.10 -22.03 2.00
N GLU A 624 23.34 -22.76 2.81
CA GLU A 624 22.60 -23.93 2.36
C GLU A 624 21.10 -23.77 2.57
N ARG A 625 20.33 -24.57 1.83
CA ARG A 625 18.87 -24.64 1.93
C ARG A 625 18.37 -26.08 1.94
N SER A 626 17.19 -26.29 2.51
CA SER A 626 16.43 -27.54 2.43
C SER A 626 14.93 -27.24 2.51
N GLY A 627 14.08 -28.20 2.14
CA GLY A 627 12.64 -28.12 2.40
C GLY A 627 12.34 -28.27 3.90
N LEU A 628 11.20 -27.74 4.37
CA LEU A 628 10.80 -27.89 5.79
C LEU A 628 10.52 -29.34 6.19
N ASP A 629 10.23 -30.21 5.23
CA ASP A 629 10.00 -31.65 5.41
C ASP A 629 11.26 -32.50 5.22
N LYS A 630 12.45 -31.88 5.26
CA LYS A 630 13.77 -32.50 5.00
C LYS A 630 13.95 -33.01 3.57
N ASP A 631 13.30 -32.35 2.62
CA ASP A 631 13.53 -32.59 1.19
C ASP A 631 14.91 -32.07 0.73
N LEU A 632 15.20 -32.26 -0.55
CA LEU A 632 16.47 -31.99 -1.23
C LEU A 632 17.27 -30.82 -0.61
N ARG A 633 18.42 -31.16 -0.04
CA ARG A 633 19.39 -30.20 0.51
C ARG A 633 20.31 -29.71 -0.59
N GLU A 634 20.44 -28.39 -0.71
CA GLU A 634 21.22 -27.74 -1.77
C GLU A 634 22.08 -26.61 -1.19
N ALA A 635 23.28 -26.43 -1.74
CA ALA A 635 24.09 -25.26 -1.46
C ALA A 635 23.63 -24.10 -2.32
N VAL A 636 23.14 -23.03 -1.71
CA VAL A 636 22.80 -21.77 -2.39
C VAL A 636 24.06 -21.05 -2.80
N VAL A 637 25.05 -21.01 -1.91
CA VAL A 637 26.36 -20.40 -2.14
C VAL A 637 27.45 -21.21 -1.44
N SER A 638 28.51 -21.55 -2.18
CA SER A 638 29.67 -22.30 -1.66
C SER A 638 31.02 -21.63 -1.97
N THR A 639 31.02 -20.47 -2.64
CA THR A 639 32.22 -19.78 -3.10
C THR A 639 32.33 -18.37 -2.50
N GLY A 640 33.56 -17.93 -2.22
CA GLY A 640 33.81 -16.58 -1.68
C GLY A 640 33.38 -16.38 -0.22
N LEU A 641 33.14 -17.47 0.51
CA LEU A 641 32.75 -17.45 1.92
C LEU A 641 33.93 -17.92 2.79
N VAL A 642 34.11 -17.30 3.95
CA VAL A 642 35.12 -17.65 4.96
C VAL A 642 34.45 -17.87 6.31
N SER A 643 33.56 -16.98 6.73
CA SER A 643 32.83 -17.07 8.00
C SER A 643 31.43 -16.48 7.86
N PRO A 644 30.56 -17.12 7.06
CA PRO A 644 29.18 -16.66 6.87
C PRO A 644 28.44 -16.71 8.21
N SER A 645 27.89 -15.57 8.61
CA SER A 645 27.40 -15.33 9.97
C SER A 645 25.89 -15.13 10.00
N GLY A 646 25.42 -13.89 9.92
CA GLY A 646 24.01 -13.52 9.84
C GLY A 646 23.37 -13.85 8.50
N LEU A 647 22.07 -14.12 8.53
CA LEU A 647 21.27 -14.46 7.36
C LEU A 647 19.84 -13.91 7.53
N ALA A 648 19.32 -13.24 6.50
CA ALA A 648 17.95 -12.74 6.46
C ALA A 648 17.29 -13.01 5.11
N VAL A 649 15.97 -13.22 5.12
CA VAL A 649 15.14 -13.43 3.93
C VAL A 649 14.22 -12.24 3.76
N ASP A 650 14.22 -11.63 2.57
CA ASP A 650 13.17 -10.70 2.17
C ASP A 650 12.06 -11.48 1.46
N HIS A 651 10.93 -11.63 2.16
CA HIS A 651 9.77 -12.35 1.65
C HIS A 651 9.07 -11.64 0.48
N GLY A 652 9.21 -10.31 0.37
CA GLY A 652 8.58 -9.51 -0.68
C GLY A 652 9.34 -9.63 -2.01
N SER A 653 10.65 -9.37 -2.01
CA SER A 653 11.47 -9.47 -3.22
C SER A 653 11.95 -10.90 -3.55
N GLN A 654 11.69 -11.88 -2.68
CA GLN A 654 12.18 -13.26 -2.79
C GLN A 654 13.71 -13.31 -2.92
N ARG A 655 14.41 -12.64 -2.00
CA ARG A 655 15.88 -12.58 -1.95
C ARG A 655 16.44 -12.95 -0.58
N LEU A 656 17.63 -13.54 -0.61
CA LEU A 656 18.42 -13.91 0.56
C LEU A 656 19.54 -12.86 0.74
N TYR A 657 19.83 -12.49 1.99
CA TYR A 657 20.89 -11.58 2.37
C TYR A 657 21.74 -12.24 3.46
N TRP A 658 23.07 -12.18 3.34
CA TRP A 658 23.97 -12.71 4.36
C TRP A 658 25.18 -11.80 4.54
N CYS A 659 25.81 -11.93 5.70
CA CYS A 659 27.07 -11.24 5.99
C CYS A 659 28.16 -12.23 6.37
N ASP A 660 29.38 -11.96 5.91
CA ASP A 660 30.56 -12.74 6.26
C ASP A 660 31.43 -11.96 7.23
N MET A 661 31.62 -12.54 8.41
CA MET A 661 32.30 -11.92 9.55
C MET A 661 33.79 -11.68 9.28
N SER A 662 34.43 -12.53 8.48
CA SER A 662 35.89 -12.52 8.27
C SER A 662 36.28 -11.70 7.04
N THR A 663 35.42 -11.66 6.01
CA THR A 663 35.67 -10.88 4.80
C THR A 663 35.06 -9.49 4.83
N SER A 664 34.24 -9.17 5.85
CA SER A 664 33.57 -7.88 6.00
C SER A 664 32.69 -7.52 4.80
N VAL A 665 32.07 -8.55 4.19
CA VAL A 665 31.20 -8.41 3.01
C VAL A 665 29.75 -8.72 3.38
N ILE A 666 28.84 -7.94 2.82
CA ILE A 666 27.39 -8.18 2.84
C ILE A 666 26.95 -8.47 1.41
N GLU A 667 26.28 -9.59 1.20
CA GLU A 667 25.88 -10.08 -0.12
C GLU A 667 24.39 -10.39 -0.17
N SER A 668 23.85 -10.45 -1.39
CA SER A 668 22.48 -10.88 -1.66
C SER A 668 22.38 -11.71 -2.92
N ALA A 669 21.51 -12.70 -2.92
CA ALA A 669 21.10 -13.46 -4.10
C ALA A 669 19.58 -13.67 -4.09
N ASN A 670 19.02 -14.13 -5.21
CA ASN A 670 17.69 -14.72 -5.21
C ASN A 670 17.66 -15.99 -4.32
N LEU A 671 16.48 -16.46 -3.94
CA LEU A 671 16.32 -17.66 -3.09
C LEU A 671 16.92 -18.96 -3.68
N ASP A 672 17.20 -18.99 -4.98
CA ASP A 672 17.87 -20.07 -5.71
C ASP A 672 19.39 -19.90 -5.85
N GLY A 673 19.95 -18.77 -5.40
CA GLY A 673 21.36 -18.44 -5.55
C GLY A 673 21.68 -17.67 -6.84
N SER A 674 20.71 -17.47 -7.73
CA SER A 674 20.88 -16.67 -8.94
C SER A 674 20.99 -15.17 -8.63
N HIS A 675 21.52 -14.38 -9.58
CA HIS A 675 21.68 -12.93 -9.43
C HIS A 675 22.36 -12.50 -8.11
N ARG A 676 23.40 -13.24 -7.71
CA ARG A 676 24.27 -12.93 -6.57
C ARG A 676 25.00 -11.61 -6.81
N ARG A 677 24.97 -10.71 -5.83
CA ARG A 677 25.67 -9.42 -5.84
C ARG A 677 26.20 -9.05 -4.46
N VAL A 678 27.29 -8.31 -4.45
CA VAL A 678 27.83 -7.67 -3.23
C VAL A 678 27.09 -6.35 -3.02
N ILE A 679 26.56 -6.13 -1.82
CA ILE A 679 25.85 -4.90 -1.45
C ILE A 679 26.83 -3.91 -0.82
N SER A 680 27.63 -4.38 0.14
CA SER A 680 28.60 -3.55 0.84
C SER A 680 29.83 -4.37 1.21
N GLN A 681 31.00 -3.73 1.18
CA GLN A 681 32.29 -4.32 1.50
C GLN A 681 33.11 -3.33 2.34
N ASN A 682 33.68 -3.80 3.45
CA ASN A 682 34.54 -3.03 4.37
C ASN A 682 33.90 -1.77 5.00
N GLN A 683 32.58 -1.60 4.94
CA GLN A 683 31.89 -0.51 5.65
C GLN A 683 31.50 -0.89 7.08
N VAL A 684 31.32 -2.18 7.34
CA VAL A 684 31.09 -2.77 8.65
C VAL A 684 32.26 -3.69 8.92
N ASP A 685 33.01 -3.44 9.99
CA ASP A 685 34.28 -4.12 10.22
C ASP A 685 34.07 -5.61 10.48
N ARG A 686 33.18 -5.96 11.42
CA ARG A 686 32.91 -7.35 11.78
C ARG A 686 31.40 -7.62 11.89
N PRO A 687 30.70 -7.77 10.74
CA PRO A 687 29.27 -8.01 10.75
C PRO A 687 28.93 -9.34 11.44
N PHE A 688 27.94 -9.33 12.33
CA PHE A 688 27.56 -10.48 13.16
C PHE A 688 26.20 -11.05 12.80
N ASP A 689 25.19 -10.18 12.66
CA ASP A 689 23.84 -10.52 12.25
C ASP A 689 23.22 -9.42 11.35
N ILE A 690 22.16 -9.76 10.63
CA ILE A 690 21.54 -8.93 9.60
C ILE A 690 20.02 -9.05 9.66
N ALA A 691 19.31 -7.92 9.52
CA ALA A 691 17.85 -7.88 9.42
C ALA A 691 17.41 -7.01 8.24
N VAL A 692 16.35 -7.42 7.54
CA VAL A 692 15.84 -6.77 6.33
C VAL A 692 14.38 -6.35 6.53
N PHE A 693 14.02 -5.14 6.13
CA PHE A 693 12.61 -4.71 6.01
C PHE A 693 12.50 -3.47 5.12
N GLU A 694 11.43 -3.38 4.32
CA GLU A 694 11.21 -2.32 3.32
C GLU A 694 12.36 -2.17 2.32
N ASN A 695 13.15 -1.09 2.40
CA ASN A 695 14.37 -0.83 1.60
C ASN A 695 15.63 -0.72 2.47
N VAL A 696 15.56 -1.15 3.74
CA VAL A 696 16.60 -0.93 4.74
C VAL A 696 17.17 -2.26 5.24
N LEU A 697 18.49 -2.27 5.39
CA LEU A 697 19.28 -3.33 5.99
C LEU A 697 19.82 -2.85 7.35
N TRP A 698 19.60 -3.61 8.42
CA TRP A 698 20.29 -3.40 9.69
C TRP A 698 21.33 -4.47 9.91
N VAL A 699 22.53 -4.07 10.36
CA VAL A 699 23.66 -4.97 10.56
C VAL A 699 24.29 -4.70 11.93
N SER A 700 24.48 -5.75 12.73
CA SER A 700 25.19 -5.66 14.01
C SER A 700 26.69 -5.83 13.81
N ASP A 701 27.48 -4.91 14.37
CA ASP A 701 28.95 -4.97 14.32
C ASP A 701 29.50 -5.44 15.67
N LEU A 702 30.19 -6.57 15.66
CA LEU A 702 30.73 -7.19 16.87
C LEU A 702 31.88 -6.39 17.46
N GLU A 703 32.74 -5.81 16.62
CA GLU A 703 34.00 -5.19 17.03
C GLU A 703 33.77 -3.77 17.54
N ASN A 704 32.98 -2.97 16.81
CA ASN A 704 32.71 -1.58 17.17
C ASN A 704 31.54 -1.42 18.15
N HIS A 705 30.80 -2.50 18.44
CA HIS A 705 29.60 -2.49 19.26
C HIS A 705 28.50 -1.54 18.75
N LEU A 706 28.36 -1.43 17.43
CA LEU A 706 27.40 -0.55 16.78
C LEU A 706 26.37 -1.34 15.98
N ILE A 707 25.24 -0.69 15.70
CA ILE A 707 24.27 -1.16 14.71
C ILE A 707 24.29 -0.17 13.55
N PHE A 708 24.52 -0.70 12.36
CA PHE A 708 24.52 0.06 11.12
C PHE A 708 23.17 -0.10 10.41
N ARG A 709 22.68 1.00 9.84
CA ARG A 709 21.55 1.06 8.94
C ARG A 709 22.08 1.38 7.55
N LEU A 710 21.77 0.53 6.58
CA LEU A 710 22.25 0.59 5.20
C LEU A 710 21.05 0.55 4.25
N ASP A 711 21.18 1.16 3.07
CA ASP A 711 20.22 0.97 1.98
C ASP A 711 20.45 -0.39 1.31
N MET A 712 19.39 -1.19 1.13
CA MET A 712 19.49 -2.56 0.58
C MET A 712 19.97 -2.64 -0.87
N ARG A 713 19.89 -1.53 -1.63
CA ARG A 713 20.24 -1.48 -3.06
C ARG A 713 21.65 -0.99 -3.28
N SER A 714 21.95 0.16 -2.70
CA SER A 714 23.26 0.80 -2.89
C SER A 714 24.31 0.24 -1.95
N GLY A 715 23.91 -0.23 -0.77
CA GLY A 715 24.82 -0.47 0.35
C GLY A 715 25.66 0.76 0.71
N GLN A 716 25.23 1.95 0.28
CA GLN A 716 25.90 3.22 0.53
C GLN A 716 25.18 3.97 1.65
N ASN A 717 25.85 5.01 2.17
CA ASN A 717 25.40 5.83 3.30
C ASN A 717 25.10 5.02 4.57
N PRO A 718 26.07 4.24 5.11
CA PRO A 718 25.93 3.61 6.41
C PRO A 718 25.63 4.63 7.50
N GLU A 719 24.42 4.59 8.04
CA GLU A 719 24.03 5.38 9.20
C GLU A 719 24.30 4.57 10.48
N ARG A 720 24.95 5.20 11.47
CA ARG A 720 25.19 4.58 12.78
C ARG A 720 24.01 4.87 13.69
N LEU A 721 23.34 3.84 14.18
CA LEU A 721 22.31 4.01 15.19
C LEU A 721 22.99 4.27 16.55
N LEU A 722 22.75 5.45 17.12
CA LEU A 722 23.26 5.88 18.43
C LEU A 722 22.50 5.19 19.57
N VAL A 723 22.73 3.88 19.72
CA VAL A 723 22.18 3.07 20.80
C VAL A 723 23.32 2.64 21.71
N ASP A 724 23.15 2.80 23.03
CA ASP A 724 24.11 2.31 24.01
C ASP A 724 24.11 0.78 24.01
N SER A 725 25.03 0.20 23.23
CA SER A 725 25.11 -1.23 22.94
C SER A 725 26.43 -1.80 23.43
N ILE A 726 26.41 -3.01 23.97
CA ILE A 726 27.58 -3.71 24.51
C ILE A 726 27.64 -5.05 23.79
N GLN A 727 28.23 -5.05 22.61
CA GLN A 727 28.32 -6.22 21.75
C GLN A 727 26.93 -6.71 21.26
N PRO A 728 26.31 -5.99 20.29
CA PRO A 728 25.03 -6.40 19.71
C PRO A 728 25.21 -7.73 18.98
N ALA A 729 24.32 -8.68 19.27
CA ALA A 729 24.31 -10.02 18.70
C ALA A 729 23.23 -10.11 17.62
N ALA A 730 22.06 -10.66 17.96
CA ALA A 730 20.97 -10.90 17.02
C ALA A 730 20.09 -9.66 16.76
N LEU A 731 19.57 -9.52 15.54
CA LEU A 731 18.68 -8.46 15.07
C LEU A 731 17.41 -9.03 14.43
N VAL A 732 16.22 -8.57 14.85
CA VAL A 732 14.94 -9.02 14.28
C VAL A 732 13.96 -7.86 14.14
N VAL A 733 13.28 -7.76 13.01
CA VAL A 733 12.24 -6.73 12.77
C VAL A 733 10.89 -7.20 13.32
N VAL A 734 10.22 -6.33 14.06
CA VAL A 734 8.87 -6.51 14.58
C VAL A 734 7.91 -5.69 13.73
N HIS A 735 7.28 -6.36 12.77
CA HIS A 735 6.18 -5.81 11.97
C HIS A 735 5.33 -6.95 11.39
N PRO A 736 3.99 -6.83 11.28
CA PRO A 736 3.14 -7.88 10.71
C PRO A 736 3.54 -8.33 9.29
N LEU A 737 3.93 -7.39 8.44
CA LEU A 737 4.39 -7.68 7.07
C LEU A 737 5.80 -8.27 6.99
N ALA A 738 6.60 -8.25 8.07
CA ALA A 738 7.92 -8.87 8.08
C ALA A 738 7.83 -10.41 8.13
N LYS A 739 6.72 -10.95 8.67
CA LYS A 739 6.41 -12.38 8.73
C LYS A 739 5.04 -12.63 8.08
N PRO A 740 4.95 -12.54 6.74
CA PRO A 740 3.67 -12.59 6.02
C PRO A 740 2.94 -13.92 6.26
N GLY A 741 1.62 -13.95 6.08
CA GLY A 741 0.81 -15.17 6.26
C GLY A 741 0.56 -15.60 7.71
N ALA A 742 1.03 -14.82 8.70
CA ALA A 742 0.66 -15.05 10.10
C ALA A 742 -0.84 -14.81 10.32
N ASP A 743 -1.51 -15.79 10.92
CA ASP A 743 -2.89 -15.66 11.35
C ASP A 743 -2.97 -15.31 12.84
N VAL A 744 -3.10 -14.01 13.13
CA VAL A 744 -3.22 -13.47 14.50
C VAL A 744 -4.54 -13.90 15.16
N CYS A 745 -5.54 -14.36 14.38
CA CYS A 745 -6.79 -14.85 14.94
C CYS A 745 -6.64 -16.20 15.67
N LEU A 746 -5.53 -16.93 15.44
CA LEU A 746 -5.26 -18.19 16.14
C LEU A 746 -4.99 -18.01 17.64
N ASP A 747 -4.55 -16.83 18.08
CA ASP A 747 -4.33 -16.53 19.49
C ASP A 747 -5.40 -15.55 20.01
N GLY A 748 -6.18 -15.99 21.01
CA GLY A 748 -7.21 -15.15 21.63
C GLY A 748 -8.22 -14.53 20.66
N ASN A 749 -8.49 -15.16 19.51
CA ASN A 749 -9.33 -14.63 18.42
C ASN A 749 -8.87 -13.24 17.92
N GLY A 750 -7.56 -12.95 17.97
CA GLY A 750 -7.00 -11.62 17.64
C GLY A 750 -7.46 -10.49 18.59
N GLY A 751 -8.11 -10.85 19.70
CA GLY A 751 -8.82 -9.94 20.59
C GLY A 751 -10.24 -9.58 20.14
N CYS A 752 -10.77 -10.15 19.06
CA CYS A 752 -12.13 -9.93 18.60
C CYS A 752 -13.15 -10.68 19.47
N ALA A 753 -14.28 -10.04 19.77
CA ALA A 753 -15.34 -10.64 20.58
C ALA A 753 -16.14 -11.73 19.86
N GLN A 754 -16.21 -11.68 18.52
CA GLN A 754 -16.99 -12.62 17.72
C GLN A 754 -16.18 -13.15 16.52
N VAL A 755 -16.15 -12.43 15.41
CA VAL A 755 -15.49 -12.89 14.18
C VAL A 755 -14.16 -12.16 14.02
N CYS A 756 -13.08 -12.89 13.82
CA CYS A 756 -11.76 -12.36 13.49
C CYS A 756 -11.36 -12.83 12.09
N VAL A 757 -10.86 -11.92 11.27
CA VAL A 757 -10.25 -12.23 9.96
C VAL A 757 -8.85 -11.61 9.93
N SER A 758 -7.80 -12.41 9.79
CA SER A 758 -6.44 -11.87 9.60
C SER A 758 -6.29 -11.32 8.20
N ARG A 759 -6.09 -10.01 8.06
CA ARG A 759 -5.74 -9.34 6.80
C ARG A 759 -4.34 -8.77 6.95
N LEU A 760 -3.39 -9.25 6.13
CA LEU A 760 -1.99 -8.80 6.14
C LEU A 760 -1.31 -8.92 7.51
N GLY A 761 -1.68 -9.92 8.32
CA GLY A 761 -1.14 -10.12 9.67
C GLY A 761 -1.73 -9.19 10.75
N LEU A 762 -2.81 -8.47 10.44
CA LEU A 762 -3.57 -7.66 11.41
C LEU A 762 -4.96 -8.26 11.64
N PRO A 763 -5.48 -8.29 12.88
CA PRO A 763 -6.81 -8.81 13.17
C PRO A 763 -7.89 -7.81 12.75
N HIS A 764 -8.76 -8.21 11.83
CA HIS A 764 -9.95 -7.47 11.45
C HIS A 764 -11.19 -8.08 12.10
N CYS A 765 -11.77 -7.39 13.08
CA CYS A 765 -12.92 -7.89 13.82
C CYS A 765 -14.24 -7.51 13.14
N SER A 766 -15.17 -8.45 13.07
CA SER A 766 -16.55 -8.23 12.64
C SER A 766 -17.52 -8.92 13.59
N CYS A 767 -18.81 -8.57 13.49
CA CYS A 767 -19.86 -9.08 14.35
C CYS A 767 -20.90 -9.85 13.53
N HIS A 768 -21.54 -10.85 14.15
CA HIS A 768 -22.65 -11.59 13.56
C HIS A 768 -23.87 -10.69 13.34
N THR A 769 -24.81 -11.15 12.52
CA THR A 769 -26.11 -10.49 12.34
C THR A 769 -26.76 -10.19 13.71
N ASN A 770 -27.34 -9.00 13.85
CA ASN A 770 -27.86 -8.40 15.10
C ASN A 770 -26.83 -7.84 16.09
N HIS A 771 -25.54 -7.75 15.74
CA HIS A 771 -24.53 -7.07 16.55
C HIS A 771 -23.75 -6.03 15.73
N VAL A 772 -23.34 -4.92 16.37
CA VAL A 772 -22.50 -3.86 15.78
C VAL A 772 -21.14 -3.86 16.47
N LEU A 773 -20.07 -3.64 15.71
CA LEU A 773 -18.72 -3.53 16.27
C LEU A 773 -18.63 -2.33 17.23
N SER A 774 -18.00 -2.56 18.37
CA SER A 774 -17.73 -1.56 19.40
C SER A 774 -16.61 -0.61 18.94
N ALA A 775 -16.52 0.56 19.56
CA ALA A 775 -15.56 1.61 19.19
C ALA A 775 -14.08 1.21 19.41
N ASP A 776 -13.84 0.16 20.20
CA ASP A 776 -12.50 -0.43 20.37
C ASP A 776 -12.06 -1.27 19.15
N GLY A 777 -12.91 -1.42 18.13
CA GLY A 777 -12.67 -2.25 16.96
C GLY A 777 -12.61 -3.75 17.26
N LYS A 778 -12.99 -4.17 18.48
CA LYS A 778 -12.83 -5.55 18.98
C LYS A 778 -14.10 -6.12 19.60
N GLY A 779 -14.87 -5.33 20.36
CA GLY A 779 -16.12 -5.76 20.99
C GLY A 779 -17.31 -5.81 20.03
N CYS A 780 -18.36 -6.55 20.37
CA CYS A 780 -19.62 -6.58 19.61
C CYS A 780 -20.80 -6.26 20.55
N ARG A 781 -21.65 -5.29 20.17
CA ARG A 781 -22.85 -4.89 20.92
C ARG A 781 -24.14 -5.31 20.20
N MET A 782 -25.09 -5.91 20.93
CA MET A 782 -26.40 -6.27 20.38
C MET A 782 -27.18 -5.04 19.89
N ILE A 783 -27.83 -5.17 18.74
CA ILE A 783 -28.83 -4.22 18.25
C ILE A 783 -30.14 -4.56 18.99
N ASN A 784 -30.51 -3.78 20.01
CA ASN A 784 -31.82 -3.97 20.65
C ASN A 784 -32.93 -3.63 19.66
N ALA A 785 -33.54 -4.66 19.06
CA ALA A 785 -34.76 -4.54 18.29
C ALA A 785 -35.95 -4.24 19.23
N SER A 786 -36.18 -2.97 19.54
CA SER A 786 -37.45 -2.53 20.12
C SER A 786 -38.46 -2.27 19.00
N PHE A 787 -38.90 -3.33 18.33
CA PHE A 787 -40.20 -3.34 17.66
C PHE A 787 -41.13 -4.17 18.53
N SER A 788 -41.94 -3.47 19.31
CA SER A 788 -43.04 -4.04 20.08
C SER A 788 -44.07 -4.64 19.13
N GLU A 789 -44.23 -5.95 19.19
CA GLU A 789 -45.42 -6.64 18.70
C GLU A 789 -46.67 -6.08 19.41
N SER A 790 -47.60 -5.55 18.62
CA SER A 790 -48.98 -5.37 19.05
C SER A 790 -49.91 -5.39 17.84
N SER A 791 -50.45 -6.57 17.51
CA SER A 791 -51.86 -6.73 17.11
C SER A 791 -52.17 -8.21 16.83
N GLU A 792 -52.70 -8.83 17.88
CA GLU A 792 -53.81 -9.80 17.92
C GLU A 792 -54.38 -10.36 16.60
N GLY A 793 -54.60 -11.68 16.55
CA GLY A 793 -55.64 -12.24 15.68
C GLY A 793 -55.61 -13.75 15.36
N GLY A 794 -55.93 -14.62 16.35
CA GLY A 794 -56.68 -15.89 16.18
C GLY A 794 -56.04 -17.08 15.42
N SER A 795 -55.67 -18.18 16.11
CA SER A 795 -56.49 -19.40 16.38
C SER A 795 -56.70 -20.36 15.20
N ASN A 796 -56.68 -21.70 15.26
CA ASN A 796 -56.41 -22.75 16.26
C ASN A 796 -56.26 -24.08 15.49
N ASP A 797 -55.84 -25.14 16.19
CA ASP A 797 -55.90 -26.60 15.91
C ASP A 797 -54.65 -27.24 15.25
N GLY A 798 -54.08 -28.36 15.73
CA GLY A 798 -54.43 -29.23 16.85
C GLY A 798 -53.63 -30.55 16.78
N LEU A 799 -53.23 -31.06 17.95
CA LEU A 799 -53.13 -32.50 18.28
C LEU A 799 -51.86 -33.33 17.95
N ARG A 800 -50.95 -33.35 18.95
CA ARG A 800 -50.46 -34.51 19.75
C ARG A 800 -49.86 -35.77 19.10
N ASN A 801 -48.62 -36.03 19.57
CA ASN A 801 -48.04 -37.28 20.10
C ASN A 801 -48.04 -38.54 19.24
N LYS A 802 -46.82 -39.01 18.90
CA LYS A 802 -46.39 -40.39 19.20
C LYS A 802 -44.87 -40.53 19.16
N THR A 803 -44.37 -41.17 20.21
CA THR A 803 -43.00 -41.53 20.56
C THR A 803 -42.49 -42.77 19.83
N LEU A 804 -41.15 -42.91 19.82
CA LEU A 804 -40.32 -44.12 19.58
C LEU A 804 -40.11 -44.59 18.13
N ASN A 805 -38.88 -44.42 17.62
CA ASN A 805 -37.92 -45.51 17.37
C ASN A 805 -36.53 -44.98 16.93
N ASP A 806 -35.54 -45.39 17.70
CA ASP A 806 -34.18 -45.87 17.39
C ASP A 806 -33.06 -45.04 16.68
N GLU A 807 -31.92 -45.10 17.38
CA GLU A 807 -30.49 -45.02 16.99
C GLU A 807 -29.74 -43.65 16.86
N SER A 808 -29.22 -43.20 18.01
CA SER A 808 -27.80 -42.90 18.35
C SER A 808 -26.86 -42.02 17.46
N THR A 809 -26.62 -40.77 17.93
CA THR A 809 -25.35 -40.01 18.24
C THR A 809 -24.04 -40.18 17.41
N PRO A 810 -23.10 -39.18 17.34
CA PRO A 810 -23.13 -37.73 17.66
C PRO A 810 -22.42 -36.76 16.66
N LEU A 811 -22.66 -35.43 16.84
CA LEU A 811 -21.73 -34.28 16.65
C LEU A 811 -21.06 -33.97 15.28
N ALA A 812 -21.28 -32.72 14.86
CA ALA A 812 -20.45 -31.88 13.97
C ALA A 812 -20.33 -32.30 12.49
N MET A 813 -20.08 -31.31 11.64
CA MET A 813 -19.72 -31.36 10.20
C MET A 813 -20.82 -31.09 9.16
N LEU A 814 -20.45 -30.13 8.31
CA LEU A 814 -20.66 -30.04 6.86
C LEU A 814 -22.02 -29.58 6.31
N TYR A 815 -22.05 -28.33 5.86
CA TYR A 815 -22.55 -28.03 4.51
C TYR A 815 -21.41 -28.32 3.51
N THR A 816 -21.40 -29.52 2.94
CA THR A 816 -20.82 -29.80 1.61
C THR A 816 -21.97 -29.87 0.63
N GLU A 817 -22.03 -28.93 -0.32
CA GLU A 817 -22.84 -29.11 -1.51
C GLU A 817 -21.98 -29.72 -2.63
N LYS A 818 -22.44 -30.92 -2.98
CA LYS A 818 -22.03 -31.93 -3.95
C LYS A 818 -21.99 -31.40 -5.39
N MET A 819 -20.86 -31.56 -6.09
CA MET A 819 -20.88 -31.84 -7.54
C MET A 819 -20.28 -33.24 -7.75
N VAL A 820 -21.02 -34.03 -8.51
CA VAL A 820 -20.98 -35.49 -8.59
C VAL A 820 -19.70 -35.97 -9.27
N SER A 821 -19.07 -36.95 -8.63
CA SER A 821 -18.16 -37.90 -9.24
C SER A 821 -18.98 -38.82 -10.15
N ASP A 822 -19.14 -38.47 -11.42
CA ASP A 822 -19.39 -39.46 -12.47
C ASP A 822 -18.14 -39.47 -13.35
N GLN A 823 -17.31 -40.49 -13.14
CA GLN A 823 -16.60 -41.27 -14.15
C GLN A 823 -16.15 -40.63 -15.51
N ASP A 824 -15.79 -39.36 -15.62
CA ASP A 824 -15.54 -38.78 -16.95
C ASP A 824 -14.14 -39.08 -17.51
N ASP A 825 -14.05 -40.14 -18.33
CA ASP A 825 -12.89 -40.51 -19.20
C ASP A 825 -12.36 -39.35 -20.08
N CYS A 826 -13.04 -38.20 -20.08
CA CYS A 826 -12.69 -36.97 -20.79
C CYS A 826 -11.45 -36.24 -20.25
N PHE A 827 -10.89 -36.64 -19.10
CA PHE A 827 -9.68 -36.01 -18.54
C PHE A 827 -8.38 -36.42 -19.26
N SER A 828 -8.43 -37.44 -20.11
CA SER A 828 -7.26 -37.96 -20.86
C SER A 828 -7.30 -37.61 -22.36
N LEU A 829 -8.38 -37.00 -22.86
CA LEU A 829 -8.60 -36.72 -24.28
C LEU A 829 -8.66 -35.20 -24.53
N SER A 830 -7.64 -34.66 -25.18
CA SER A 830 -7.55 -33.24 -25.56
C SER A 830 -8.41 -32.96 -26.80
N CYS A 831 -9.68 -32.61 -26.63
CA CYS A 831 -10.53 -32.11 -27.73
C CYS A 831 -10.04 -30.74 -28.24
N VAL A 832 -10.28 -30.44 -29.52
CA VAL A 832 -9.84 -29.18 -30.16
C VAL A 832 -10.72 -27.99 -29.76
N VAL A 833 -10.20 -26.77 -29.92
CA VAL A 833 -10.92 -25.51 -29.66
C VAL A 833 -12.27 -25.56 -30.41
N ASN A 834 -13.37 -25.32 -29.69
CA ASN A 834 -14.78 -25.48 -30.15
C ASN A 834 -15.32 -26.93 -30.21
N ALA A 835 -14.72 -27.88 -29.49
CA ALA A 835 -15.29 -29.21 -29.21
C ALA A 835 -15.48 -29.45 -27.71
N GLN A 836 -16.57 -30.13 -27.36
CA GLN A 836 -16.91 -30.56 -26.00
C GLN A 836 -16.82 -32.07 -25.89
N CYS A 837 -16.26 -32.57 -24.79
CA CYS A 837 -16.16 -34.00 -24.53
C CYS A 837 -17.41 -34.54 -23.82
N PHE A 838 -17.87 -35.72 -24.23
CA PHE A 838 -19.01 -36.43 -23.63
C PHE A 838 -18.72 -37.93 -23.61
N LEU A 839 -19.27 -38.63 -22.63
CA LEU A 839 -19.20 -40.08 -22.51
C LEU A 839 -20.27 -40.74 -23.38
N GLN A 840 -19.86 -41.53 -24.37
CA GLN A 840 -20.74 -42.40 -25.15
C GLN A 840 -20.35 -43.86 -24.90
N GLU A 841 -21.26 -44.65 -24.32
CA GLU A 841 -21.05 -46.08 -23.97
C GLU A 841 -19.80 -46.35 -23.09
N GLY A 842 -19.44 -45.43 -22.19
CA GLY A 842 -18.25 -45.57 -21.33
C GLY A 842 -16.93 -45.33 -22.06
N ARG A 843 -16.95 -44.57 -23.16
CA ARG A 843 -15.78 -44.11 -23.92
C ARG A 843 -15.90 -42.59 -24.14
N ALA A 844 -14.83 -41.85 -23.91
CA ALA A 844 -14.78 -40.41 -24.16
C ALA A 844 -14.75 -40.10 -25.67
N VAL A 845 -15.66 -39.24 -26.14
CA VAL A 845 -15.78 -38.78 -27.53
C VAL A 845 -15.86 -37.25 -27.55
N CYS A 846 -15.23 -36.59 -28.55
CA CYS A 846 -15.29 -35.14 -28.77
C CYS A 846 -16.38 -34.78 -29.80
N GLN A 847 -17.15 -33.70 -29.58
CA GLN A 847 -18.24 -33.25 -30.46
C GLN A 847 -18.23 -31.73 -30.48
N CYS A 848 -18.40 -31.15 -31.66
CA CYS A 848 -18.40 -29.71 -31.82
C CYS A 848 -19.53 -29.05 -31.00
N VAL A 849 -19.22 -27.91 -30.37
CA VAL A 849 -20.23 -27.10 -29.69
C VAL A 849 -21.27 -26.58 -30.67
N ARG A 850 -22.46 -26.25 -30.15
CA ARG A 850 -23.56 -25.69 -30.96
C ARG A 850 -23.07 -24.43 -31.70
N GLY A 851 -23.37 -24.33 -33.00
CA GLY A 851 -22.81 -23.28 -33.88
C GLY A 851 -21.56 -23.72 -34.66
N PHE A 852 -21.00 -24.90 -34.37
CA PHE A 852 -19.87 -25.48 -35.08
C PHE A 852 -20.21 -26.86 -35.66
N THR A 853 -19.57 -27.24 -36.76
CA THR A 853 -19.72 -28.53 -37.42
C THR A 853 -18.34 -29.19 -37.61
N GLY A 854 -18.26 -30.52 -37.52
CA GLY A 854 -16.97 -31.22 -37.55
C GLY A 854 -16.96 -32.59 -36.87
N ASP A 855 -15.78 -33.18 -36.76
CA ASP A 855 -15.51 -34.53 -36.21
C ASP A 855 -15.03 -34.52 -34.74
N GLY A 856 -14.98 -33.34 -34.10
CA GLY A 856 -14.49 -33.18 -32.72
C GLY A 856 -12.98 -33.02 -32.60
N GLU A 857 -12.22 -33.33 -33.65
CA GLU A 857 -10.80 -32.97 -33.81
C GLU A 857 -10.63 -31.71 -34.67
N LEU A 858 -11.65 -31.37 -35.48
CA LEU A 858 -11.71 -30.16 -36.28
C LEU A 858 -13.14 -29.63 -36.28
N CYS A 859 -13.38 -28.54 -35.54
CA CYS A 859 -14.67 -27.87 -35.49
C CYS A 859 -14.62 -26.54 -36.24
N VAL A 860 -15.42 -26.43 -37.30
CA VAL A 860 -15.55 -25.24 -38.14
C VAL A 860 -16.87 -24.54 -37.89
N ASP A 861 -16.83 -23.21 -37.88
CA ASP A 861 -17.98 -22.34 -37.67
C ASP A 861 -19.07 -22.56 -38.73
N VAL A 862 -20.33 -22.59 -38.31
CA VAL A 862 -21.49 -22.69 -39.20
C VAL A 862 -21.93 -21.28 -39.55
N ASP A 863 -21.69 -20.85 -40.78
CA ASP A 863 -22.13 -19.55 -41.25
C ASP A 863 -23.66 -19.50 -41.44
N GLU A 864 -24.42 -19.10 -40.42
CA GLU A 864 -25.89 -19.09 -40.49
C GLU A 864 -26.44 -18.07 -41.49
N CYS A 865 -25.70 -17.00 -41.75
CA CYS A 865 -26.05 -16.00 -42.76
C CYS A 865 -25.96 -16.58 -44.17
N LYS A 866 -24.93 -17.39 -44.47
CA LYS A 866 -24.84 -18.13 -45.75
C LYS A 866 -25.78 -19.33 -45.82
N ALA A 867 -26.06 -19.98 -44.69
CA ALA A 867 -26.95 -21.13 -44.64
C ALA A 867 -28.44 -20.76 -44.68
N GLY A 868 -28.78 -19.47 -44.57
CA GLY A 868 -30.17 -19.00 -44.51
C GLY A 868 -30.90 -19.44 -43.25
N LEU A 869 -30.16 -19.69 -42.16
CA LEU A 869 -30.67 -20.10 -40.85
C LEU A 869 -30.86 -18.92 -39.89
N ALA A 870 -30.47 -17.71 -40.33
CA ALA A 870 -30.58 -16.49 -39.55
C ALA A 870 -31.98 -15.87 -39.57
N ASP A 871 -32.55 -15.59 -38.40
CA ASP A 871 -33.89 -15.03 -38.20
C ASP A 871 -33.86 -13.48 -38.12
N CYS A 872 -33.46 -12.78 -39.19
CA CYS A 872 -33.38 -11.32 -39.22
C CYS A 872 -34.56 -10.65 -39.96
N SER A 873 -34.81 -9.36 -39.68
CA SER A 873 -35.79 -8.57 -40.46
C SER A 873 -35.37 -8.45 -41.93
N VAL A 874 -36.13 -9.07 -42.83
CA VAL A 874 -35.76 -9.29 -44.24
C VAL A 874 -35.56 -8.00 -45.03
N SER A 875 -36.23 -6.90 -44.65
CA SER A 875 -36.16 -5.61 -45.34
C SER A 875 -35.22 -4.61 -44.68
N GLU A 876 -35.10 -4.62 -43.35
CA GLU A 876 -34.56 -3.50 -42.57
C GLU A 876 -33.32 -3.88 -41.75
N ALA A 877 -32.90 -5.15 -41.76
CA ALA A 877 -31.70 -5.63 -41.08
C ALA A 877 -30.73 -6.37 -42.02
N GLU A 878 -29.48 -6.47 -41.58
CA GLU A 878 -28.36 -7.18 -42.19
C GLU A 878 -27.88 -8.28 -41.22
N CYS A 879 -27.64 -9.48 -41.72
CA CYS A 879 -27.13 -10.61 -40.93
C CYS A 879 -25.61 -10.57 -40.88
N VAL A 880 -25.05 -10.64 -39.67
CA VAL A 880 -23.60 -10.71 -39.45
C VAL A 880 -23.26 -12.03 -38.74
N ASN A 881 -22.40 -12.84 -39.38
CA ASN A 881 -21.96 -14.13 -38.85
C ASN A 881 -20.87 -13.93 -37.78
N THR A 882 -20.96 -14.66 -36.67
CA THR A 882 -20.02 -14.65 -35.55
C THR A 882 -19.53 -16.08 -35.26
N ALA A 883 -18.36 -16.24 -34.63
CA ALA A 883 -17.88 -17.58 -34.29
C ALA A 883 -18.83 -18.25 -33.26
N GLY A 884 -19.62 -19.23 -33.71
CA GLY A 884 -20.60 -19.95 -32.91
C GLY A 884 -22.04 -19.41 -32.99
N GLY A 885 -22.36 -18.46 -33.87
CA GLY A 885 -23.72 -17.96 -34.08
C GLY A 885 -23.82 -16.73 -35.01
N TYR A 886 -24.94 -16.01 -34.98
CA TYR A 886 -25.16 -14.80 -35.80
C TYR A 886 -25.86 -13.69 -34.99
N PHE A 887 -25.75 -12.44 -35.43
CA PHE A 887 -26.60 -11.34 -34.95
C PHE A 887 -27.16 -10.51 -36.11
N CYS A 888 -28.28 -9.83 -35.85
CA CYS A 888 -28.98 -9.00 -36.83
C CYS A 888 -28.72 -7.51 -36.55
N GLN A 889 -28.23 -6.77 -37.54
CA GLN A 889 -27.95 -5.34 -37.44
C GLN A 889 -28.96 -4.55 -38.26
N CYS A 890 -29.64 -3.54 -37.70
CA CYS A 890 -30.49 -2.66 -38.50
C CYS A 890 -29.65 -1.88 -39.53
N LYS A 891 -30.19 -1.70 -40.75
CA LYS A 891 -29.52 -0.93 -41.80
C LYS A 891 -29.44 0.56 -41.41
N ASN A 892 -28.47 1.27 -41.98
CA ASN A 892 -28.34 2.73 -41.83
C ASN A 892 -29.69 3.44 -42.11
N GLY A 893 -30.06 4.38 -41.25
CA GLY A 893 -31.37 5.06 -41.28
C GLY A 893 -32.45 4.41 -40.40
N PHE A 894 -32.16 3.26 -39.78
CA PHE A 894 -33.10 2.58 -38.86
C PHE A 894 -32.46 2.28 -37.49
N SER A 895 -33.28 2.22 -36.45
CA SER A 895 -32.89 1.88 -35.07
C SER A 895 -33.72 0.72 -34.54
N GLY A 896 -33.14 -0.20 -33.76
CA GLY A 896 -33.87 -1.40 -33.32
C GLY A 896 -33.00 -2.54 -32.81
N ASP A 897 -33.63 -3.69 -32.53
CA ASP A 897 -32.99 -4.92 -32.03
C ASP A 897 -32.54 -5.88 -33.16
N GLY A 898 -32.51 -5.42 -34.42
CA GLY A 898 -32.23 -6.25 -35.60
C GLY A 898 -33.40 -7.13 -36.07
N HIS A 899 -34.41 -7.32 -35.23
CA HIS A 899 -35.67 -7.99 -35.58
C HIS A 899 -36.80 -6.98 -35.84
N HIS A 900 -36.78 -5.83 -35.18
CA HIS A 900 -37.71 -4.71 -35.27
C HIS A 900 -36.93 -3.40 -35.43
N CYS A 901 -36.78 -2.95 -36.67
CA CYS A 901 -36.08 -1.71 -37.00
C CYS A 901 -37.10 -0.59 -37.29
N VAL A 902 -36.88 0.61 -36.75
CA VAL A 902 -37.74 1.79 -36.94
C VAL A 902 -36.95 2.95 -37.52
N ASP A 903 -37.57 3.70 -38.43
CA ASP A 903 -37.02 4.89 -39.08
C ASP A 903 -36.49 5.93 -38.08
N ILE A 904 -35.29 6.45 -38.32
CA ILE A 904 -34.68 7.52 -37.52
C ILE A 904 -35.13 8.87 -38.09
N ASP A 905 -35.87 9.66 -37.33
CA ASP A 905 -36.26 11.02 -37.76
C ASP A 905 -35.10 12.01 -37.52
N GLU A 906 -34.19 12.14 -38.49
CA GLU A 906 -32.99 13.00 -38.33
C GLU A 906 -33.35 14.48 -38.20
N CYS A 907 -34.49 14.89 -38.78
CA CYS A 907 -34.99 16.26 -38.68
C CYS A 907 -35.51 16.60 -37.28
N ARG A 908 -36.04 15.61 -36.54
CA ARG A 908 -36.51 15.80 -35.16
C ARG A 908 -35.39 15.69 -34.13
N LEU A 909 -34.36 14.91 -34.42
CA LEU A 909 -33.23 14.67 -33.53
C LEU A 909 -32.07 15.67 -33.72
N ASP A 910 -32.20 16.65 -34.62
CA ASP A 910 -31.12 17.56 -35.03
C ASP A 910 -29.83 16.81 -35.48
N LEU A 911 -30.00 15.64 -36.13
CA LEU A 911 -28.91 14.79 -36.64
C LEU A 911 -28.64 14.99 -38.15
N HIS A 912 -29.19 16.06 -38.74
CA HIS A 912 -29.07 16.37 -40.18
C HIS A 912 -27.91 17.33 -40.49
N ASP A 913 -27.31 17.22 -41.68
CA ASP A 913 -26.23 18.12 -42.16
C ASP A 913 -26.72 19.26 -43.09
N CYS A 914 -28.01 19.62 -43.05
CA CYS A 914 -28.55 20.71 -43.88
C CYS A 914 -27.88 22.08 -43.62
N ASP A 915 -27.75 22.90 -44.67
CA ASP A 915 -27.24 24.28 -44.57
C ASP A 915 -28.10 25.11 -43.60
N VAL A 916 -27.51 26.09 -42.91
CA VAL A 916 -28.23 27.02 -42.01
C VAL A 916 -29.40 27.73 -42.74
N ASN A 917 -29.29 27.91 -44.06
CA ASN A 917 -30.32 28.48 -44.92
C ASN A 917 -31.19 27.41 -45.62
N ALA A 918 -31.18 26.16 -45.17
CA ALA A 918 -32.04 25.09 -45.65
C ALA A 918 -33.09 24.66 -44.60
N GLU A 919 -34.02 23.83 -45.05
CA GLU A 919 -35.09 23.17 -44.29
C GLU A 919 -34.92 21.66 -44.45
N CYS A 920 -34.88 20.92 -43.34
CA CYS A 920 -34.80 19.46 -43.30
C CYS A 920 -36.19 18.84 -43.51
N LEU A 921 -36.28 17.80 -44.34
CA LEU A 921 -37.47 16.99 -44.60
C LEU A 921 -37.14 15.52 -44.32
N ASN A 922 -37.82 14.90 -43.36
CA ASN A 922 -37.60 13.49 -43.01
C ASN A 922 -38.16 12.56 -44.11
N ALA A 923 -37.42 11.51 -44.44
CA ALA A 923 -37.85 10.44 -45.32
C ALA A 923 -37.49 9.07 -44.69
N VAL A 924 -38.12 7.98 -45.17
CA VAL A 924 -37.89 6.67 -44.55
C VAL A 924 -36.49 6.15 -44.92
N GLY A 925 -35.61 6.05 -43.93
CA GLY A 925 -34.21 5.64 -44.04
C GLY A 925 -33.24 6.74 -44.47
N GLU A 926 -33.69 7.98 -44.66
CA GLU A 926 -32.87 9.13 -45.08
C GLU A 926 -33.53 10.49 -44.79
N TYR A 927 -32.79 11.60 -44.89
CA TYR A 927 -33.36 12.96 -44.85
C TYR A 927 -32.99 13.78 -46.10
N GLN A 928 -33.80 14.78 -46.43
CA GLN A 928 -33.59 15.67 -47.57
C GLN A 928 -33.53 17.14 -47.12
N CYS A 929 -32.56 17.90 -47.66
CA CYS A 929 -32.39 19.32 -47.36
C CYS A 929 -32.89 20.19 -48.52
N ARG A 930 -33.70 21.21 -48.21
CA ARG A 930 -34.23 22.16 -49.20
C ARG A 930 -33.85 23.60 -48.85
N CYS A 931 -33.17 24.33 -49.74
CA CYS A 931 -32.85 25.74 -49.51
C CYS A 931 -34.11 26.59 -49.29
N ARG A 932 -34.07 27.49 -48.31
CA ARG A 932 -35.13 28.47 -48.03
C ARG A 932 -35.24 29.48 -49.17
N SER A 933 -36.40 30.11 -49.31
CA SER A 933 -36.67 31.09 -50.36
C SER A 933 -35.65 32.24 -50.35
N GLY A 934 -35.10 32.58 -51.52
CA GLY A 934 -34.03 33.58 -51.69
C GLY A 934 -32.61 33.00 -51.75
N PHE A 935 -32.47 31.69 -51.54
CA PHE A 935 -31.21 30.97 -51.68
C PHE A 935 -31.31 29.87 -52.74
N THR A 936 -30.23 29.67 -53.49
CA THR A 936 -30.08 28.61 -54.48
C THR A 936 -28.94 27.67 -54.09
N GLY A 937 -29.11 26.36 -54.25
CA GLY A 937 -28.06 25.38 -53.94
C GLY A 937 -28.60 23.97 -53.67
N THR A 938 -27.76 23.10 -53.10
CA THR A 938 -28.02 21.66 -52.91
C THR A 938 -28.81 21.32 -51.64
N GLY A 939 -29.21 22.31 -50.84
CA GLY A 939 -29.76 22.10 -49.49
C GLY A 939 -28.69 21.87 -48.41
N PHE A 940 -27.52 21.33 -48.79
CA PHE A 940 -26.32 21.26 -47.94
C PHE A 940 -25.38 22.47 -48.13
N SER A 941 -25.56 23.21 -49.21
CA SER A 941 -24.92 24.49 -49.46
C SER A 941 -25.90 25.42 -50.16
N CYS A 942 -26.30 26.51 -49.53
CA CYS A 942 -27.28 27.47 -50.03
C CYS A 942 -26.67 28.87 -50.17
N GLN A 943 -26.69 29.45 -51.37
CA GLN A 943 -26.12 30.77 -51.67
C GLN A 943 -27.22 31.78 -52.00
N ALA A 944 -27.10 33.02 -51.52
CA ALA A 944 -28.06 34.09 -51.78
C ALA A 944 -27.94 34.62 -53.22
N GLU A 945 -29.06 34.82 -53.92
CA GLU A 945 -29.11 35.45 -55.25
C GLU A 945 -28.85 36.97 -55.15
N PHE A 946 -27.64 37.46 -55.48
CA PHE A 946 -27.31 38.90 -55.47
C PHE A 946 -27.36 39.54 -56.87
N ASN A 947 -28.34 40.41 -57.10
CA ASN A 947 -28.33 41.45 -58.16
C ASN A 947 -27.45 42.63 -57.69
N GLY A 948 -26.46 43.03 -58.50
CA GLY A 948 -25.31 43.83 -58.04
C GLY A 948 -25.54 45.32 -57.75
N THR A 949 -24.77 45.89 -56.81
CA THR A 949 -23.93 47.11 -56.95
C THR A 949 -23.24 47.53 -55.62
N SER A 950 -21.90 47.64 -55.70
CA SER A 950 -20.89 48.48 -54.97
C SER A 950 -20.81 48.64 -53.43
N LEU A 951 -19.62 48.25 -52.92
CA LEU A 951 -18.68 48.89 -51.95
C LEU A 951 -19.12 49.37 -50.54
N TRP A 952 -18.65 48.60 -49.52
CA TRP A 952 -17.78 48.95 -48.36
C TRP A 952 -18.19 50.07 -47.35
N PRO A 953 -17.67 50.08 -46.11
CA PRO A 953 -17.64 49.05 -45.07
C PRO A 953 -17.98 49.62 -43.65
N SER A 954 -17.95 48.72 -42.65
CA SER A 954 -17.54 48.93 -41.24
C SER A 954 -18.57 49.32 -40.14
N THR A 955 -18.57 48.43 -39.13
CA THR A 955 -18.68 48.64 -37.67
C THR A 955 -20.02 48.96 -36.99
N ALA A 956 -20.33 48.12 -36.00
CA ALA A 956 -20.80 48.41 -34.63
C ALA A 956 -22.06 47.62 -34.18
N SER A 957 -21.79 46.52 -33.47
CA SER A 957 -22.33 46.04 -32.17
C SER A 957 -23.76 46.37 -31.65
N PRO A 958 -24.31 45.51 -30.77
CA PRO A 958 -25.73 45.13 -30.62
C PRO A 958 -26.44 45.73 -29.38
N PRO A 959 -27.71 45.38 -29.11
CA PRO A 959 -28.10 44.69 -27.85
C PRO A 959 -29.34 43.75 -28.04
N ASP A 960 -29.93 42.98 -27.13
CA ASP A 960 -29.67 42.31 -25.83
C ASP A 960 -31.05 41.73 -25.38
N VAL A 961 -31.06 40.75 -24.45
CA VAL A 961 -32.15 40.41 -23.48
C VAL A 961 -33.36 39.45 -23.83
N THR A 962 -33.20 38.20 -23.37
CA THR A 962 -34.05 37.24 -22.56
C THR A 962 -35.55 36.97 -22.78
N SER A 963 -35.97 35.68 -22.66
CA SER A 963 -36.80 35.17 -21.52
C SER A 963 -37.11 33.63 -21.53
N THR A 964 -36.66 32.93 -20.47
CA THR A 964 -37.31 31.89 -19.59
C THR A 964 -38.06 30.62 -20.08
N LEU A 965 -37.47 29.45 -19.71
CA LEU A 965 -37.97 28.28 -18.93
C LEU A 965 -39.39 27.68 -19.11
N GLN A 966 -39.47 26.35 -19.39
CA GLN A 966 -40.46 25.41 -18.81
C GLN A 966 -40.09 23.89 -18.94
N HIS A 967 -39.85 23.25 -17.79
CA HIS A 967 -40.30 21.93 -17.27
C HIS A 967 -40.36 20.58 -18.06
N LYS A 968 -39.66 19.59 -17.46
CA LYS A 968 -40.08 18.24 -16.95
C LYS A 968 -40.20 16.97 -17.86
N ASN A 969 -39.51 15.93 -17.37
CA ASN A 969 -39.74 14.47 -17.42
C ASN A 969 -39.42 13.70 -18.72
N GLY A 970 -38.37 12.86 -18.70
CA GLY A 970 -38.11 11.82 -19.71
C GLY A 970 -36.96 10.87 -19.35
N VAL A 971 -37.33 9.66 -18.91
CA VAL A 971 -36.64 8.34 -18.97
C VAL A 971 -35.09 8.33 -19.13
N GLN A 972 -34.39 7.80 -18.10
CA GLN A 972 -32.94 7.52 -18.12
C GLN A 972 -32.59 6.37 -19.07
N SER A 973 -32.29 6.70 -20.33
CA SER A 973 -31.62 5.84 -21.30
C SER A 973 -30.10 6.04 -21.27
N CYS A 974 -29.34 5.14 -21.90
CA CYS A 974 -27.92 5.38 -22.18
C CYS A 974 -27.74 6.72 -22.90
N PRO A 975 -26.64 7.46 -22.66
CA PRO A 975 -26.45 8.77 -23.24
C PRO A 975 -26.48 8.69 -24.77
N SER A 976 -27.31 9.51 -25.43
CA SER A 976 -27.47 9.56 -26.89
C SER A 976 -26.23 10.06 -27.66
N THR A 977 -25.07 10.05 -27.01
CA THR A 977 -23.79 10.56 -27.51
C THR A 977 -22.78 9.43 -27.71
N HIS A 978 -23.19 8.16 -27.59
CA HIS A 978 -22.31 7.00 -27.65
C HIS A 978 -22.97 5.77 -28.29
N ASP A 979 -22.98 5.70 -29.63
CA ASP A 979 -23.16 4.43 -30.37
C ASP A 979 -21.94 3.49 -30.23
N SER A 980 -20.98 3.85 -29.38
CA SER A 980 -19.70 3.16 -29.18
C SER A 980 -19.24 3.16 -27.70
N TYR A 981 -20.17 3.32 -26.74
CA TYR A 981 -19.81 3.27 -25.30
C TYR A 981 -19.19 1.93 -24.93
N CYS A 982 -19.78 0.85 -25.44
CA CYS A 982 -19.30 -0.50 -25.28
C CYS A 982 -18.53 -0.91 -26.54
N LEU A 983 -17.31 -1.40 -26.36
CA LEU A 983 -16.53 -2.02 -27.43
C LEU A 983 -16.98 -3.48 -27.61
N TYR A 984 -16.64 -4.10 -28.74
CA TYR A 984 -16.95 -5.51 -29.05
C TYR A 984 -18.41 -5.88 -28.77
N ASP A 985 -19.34 -5.08 -29.29
CA ASP A 985 -20.79 -5.32 -29.24
C ASP A 985 -21.39 -5.44 -27.82
N GLY A 986 -20.78 -4.82 -26.81
CA GLY A 986 -21.39 -4.78 -25.48
C GLY A 986 -22.67 -3.95 -25.42
N VAL A 987 -23.62 -4.34 -24.56
CA VAL A 987 -24.90 -3.63 -24.39
C VAL A 987 -24.83 -2.67 -23.21
N CYS A 988 -25.02 -1.38 -23.45
CA CYS A 988 -25.09 -0.37 -22.38
C CYS A 988 -26.40 -0.49 -21.59
N PHE A 989 -26.32 -0.48 -20.27
CA PHE A 989 -27.47 -0.32 -19.39
C PHE A 989 -27.11 0.57 -18.19
N TYR A 990 -28.11 1.25 -17.65
CA TYR A 990 -27.98 2.04 -16.43
C TYR A 990 -28.10 1.11 -15.22
N PHE A 991 -27.10 1.12 -14.33
CA PHE A 991 -27.07 0.31 -13.12
C PHE A 991 -27.50 1.15 -11.91
N PRO A 992 -28.75 0.99 -11.40
CA PRO A 992 -29.33 1.88 -10.40
C PRO A 992 -28.57 1.88 -9.07
N ASP A 993 -27.92 0.76 -8.72
CA ASP A 993 -27.21 0.60 -7.46
C ASP A 993 -25.82 1.27 -7.45
N MET A 994 -25.27 1.65 -8.62
CA MET A 994 -23.98 2.36 -8.74
C MET A 994 -24.11 3.76 -9.37
N GLU A 995 -25.33 4.21 -9.71
CA GLU A 995 -25.57 5.47 -10.43
C GLU A 995 -24.69 5.63 -11.69
N SER A 996 -24.35 4.52 -12.35
CA SER A 996 -23.38 4.44 -13.45
C SER A 996 -23.91 3.62 -14.63
N TYR A 997 -23.28 3.79 -15.80
CA TYR A 997 -23.55 3.00 -17.00
C TYR A 997 -22.53 1.87 -17.10
N ALA A 998 -22.99 0.65 -17.38
CA ALA A 998 -22.12 -0.51 -17.55
C ALA A 998 -22.41 -1.18 -18.90
N CYS A 999 -21.40 -1.89 -19.42
CA CYS A 999 -21.49 -2.66 -20.66
C CYS A 999 -21.61 -4.15 -20.34
N ASN A 1000 -22.68 -4.76 -20.83
CA ASN A 1000 -22.82 -6.21 -20.82
C ASN A 1000 -22.03 -6.77 -22.01
N CYS A 1001 -20.87 -7.34 -21.74
CA CYS A 1001 -19.95 -7.87 -22.74
C CYS A 1001 -20.24 -9.34 -23.03
N VAL A 1002 -19.78 -9.83 -24.17
CA VAL A 1002 -19.91 -11.24 -24.55
C VAL A 1002 -19.14 -12.12 -23.52
N LEU A 1003 -19.75 -13.22 -23.05
CA LEU A 1003 -19.33 -14.13 -21.95
C LEU A 1003 -19.79 -13.79 -20.51
N GLY A 1004 -20.97 -13.19 -20.31
CA GLY A 1004 -21.51 -12.96 -18.96
C GLY A 1004 -20.65 -11.99 -18.13
N TYR A 1005 -19.84 -11.20 -18.82
CA TYR A 1005 -18.90 -10.28 -18.25
C TYR A 1005 -19.50 -8.87 -18.27
N MET A 1006 -19.35 -8.13 -17.17
CA MET A 1006 -19.79 -6.75 -17.05
C MET A 1006 -18.53 -5.88 -16.93
N GLY A 1007 -18.28 -5.05 -17.94
CA GLY A 1007 -17.11 -4.16 -17.98
C GLY A 1007 -17.52 -2.71 -18.18
N GLU A 1008 -16.58 -1.77 -17.96
CA GLU A 1008 -16.86 -0.36 -18.23
C GLU A 1008 -17.01 -0.08 -19.73
N ARG A 1009 -16.24 -0.77 -20.59
CA ARG A 1009 -16.27 -0.62 -22.05
C ARG A 1009 -15.95 -1.89 -22.85
N CYS A 1010 -15.88 -3.07 -22.22
CA CYS A 1010 -15.46 -4.34 -22.86
C CYS A 1010 -14.05 -4.28 -23.48
N GLN A 1011 -12.98 -3.92 -22.77
CA GLN A 1011 -11.64 -3.75 -23.38
C GLN A 1011 -10.85 -5.07 -23.39
N PHE A 1012 -10.09 -5.38 -24.45
CA PHE A 1012 -9.29 -6.63 -24.58
C PHE A 1012 -8.21 -6.77 -23.48
N SER A 1013 -7.74 -5.65 -22.93
CA SER A 1013 -6.79 -5.59 -21.82
C SER A 1013 -7.38 -6.09 -20.48
N ASP A 1014 -8.70 -6.13 -20.35
CA ASP A 1014 -9.37 -6.65 -19.15
C ASP A 1014 -9.55 -8.19 -19.21
N LEU A 1015 -9.46 -8.78 -20.41
CA LEU A 1015 -9.60 -10.22 -20.67
C LEU A 1015 -8.32 -11.00 -20.35
N GLU A 1016 -7.13 -10.48 -20.69
CA GLU A 1016 -5.85 -11.17 -20.44
C GLU A 1016 -5.51 -11.23 -18.95
N TRP A 1017 -5.86 -10.18 -18.19
CA TRP A 1017 -5.71 -10.15 -16.73
C TRP A 1017 -6.67 -11.12 -16.02
N TRP A 1018 -7.92 -11.24 -16.51
CA TRP A 1018 -8.90 -12.18 -15.98
C TRP A 1018 -8.57 -13.63 -16.36
N GLU A 1019 -8.06 -13.89 -17.57
CA GLU A 1019 -7.56 -15.20 -18.00
C GLU A 1019 -6.32 -15.64 -17.21
N LEU A 1020 -5.38 -14.74 -16.93
CA LEU A 1020 -4.20 -15.02 -16.07
C LEU A 1020 -4.61 -15.30 -14.62
N GLN A 1021 -5.59 -14.57 -14.06
CA GLN A 1021 -6.15 -14.86 -12.75
C GLN A 1021 -6.90 -16.19 -12.70
N GLN A 1022 -7.72 -16.52 -13.70
CA GLN A 1022 -8.42 -17.81 -13.81
C GLN A 1022 -7.43 -18.98 -14.00
N ALA A 1023 -6.32 -18.77 -14.73
CA ALA A 1023 -5.26 -19.76 -14.89
C ALA A 1023 -4.44 -19.98 -13.60
N GLU A 1024 -4.17 -18.94 -12.82
CA GLU A 1024 -3.52 -19.04 -11.51
C GLU A 1024 -4.42 -19.66 -10.42
N GLU A 1025 -5.72 -19.35 -10.42
CA GLU A 1025 -6.72 -20.00 -9.56
C GLU A 1025 -6.93 -21.47 -9.96
N GLY A 1026 -6.90 -21.79 -11.26
CA GLY A 1026 -6.90 -23.15 -11.79
C GLY A 1026 -5.66 -23.95 -11.36
N LYS A 1027 -4.46 -23.34 -11.38
CA LYS A 1027 -3.22 -23.95 -10.86
C LYS A 1027 -3.26 -24.16 -9.36
N ARG A 1028 -3.75 -23.20 -8.57
CA ARG A 1028 -3.89 -23.36 -7.10
C ARG A 1028 -4.89 -24.46 -6.74
N ARG A 1029 -6.01 -24.57 -7.46
CA ARG A 1029 -7.01 -25.64 -7.25
C ARG A 1029 -6.43 -27.02 -7.59
N ASN A 1030 -5.68 -27.13 -8.69
CA ASN A 1030 -5.05 -28.40 -9.10
C ASN A 1030 -3.92 -28.83 -8.16
N MET A 1031 -3.15 -27.89 -7.61
CA MET A 1031 -2.09 -28.20 -6.65
C MET A 1031 -2.65 -28.69 -5.31
N VAL A 1032 -3.75 -28.10 -4.83
CA VAL A 1032 -4.43 -28.56 -3.60
C VAL A 1032 -5.04 -29.96 -3.77
N ILE A 1033 -5.62 -30.25 -4.95
CA ILE A 1033 -6.14 -31.59 -5.26
C ILE A 1033 -5.01 -32.63 -5.32
N ALA A 1034 -3.88 -32.31 -5.94
CA ALA A 1034 -2.72 -33.21 -5.98
C ALA A 1034 -2.19 -33.54 -4.58
N VAL A 1035 -2.08 -32.54 -3.70
CA VAL A 1035 -1.65 -32.74 -2.30
C VAL A 1035 -2.64 -33.59 -1.51
N CYS A 1036 -3.95 -33.37 -1.68
CA CYS A 1036 -4.98 -34.19 -1.04
C CYS A 1036 -4.96 -35.66 -1.52
N ILE A 1037 -4.72 -35.92 -2.81
CA ILE A 1037 -4.61 -37.28 -3.36
C ILE A 1037 -3.38 -37.99 -2.79
N VAL A 1038 -2.23 -37.33 -2.71
CA VAL A 1038 -1.01 -37.90 -2.11
C VAL A 1038 -1.23 -38.22 -0.62
N LEU A 1039 -1.94 -37.36 0.12
CA LEU A 1039 -2.32 -37.61 1.51
C LEU A 1039 -3.30 -38.79 1.65
N LEU A 1040 -4.26 -38.94 0.76
CA LEU A 1040 -5.20 -40.07 0.78
C LEU A 1040 -4.52 -41.39 0.44
N ILE A 1041 -3.63 -41.41 -0.55
CA ILE A 1041 -2.85 -42.61 -0.92
C ILE A 1041 -1.91 -43.00 0.22
N THR A 1042 -1.26 -42.04 0.87
CA THR A 1042 -0.38 -42.32 2.02
C THR A 1042 -1.18 -42.85 3.21
N ILE A 1043 -2.33 -42.26 3.56
CA ILE A 1043 -3.20 -42.76 4.63
C ILE A 1043 -3.73 -44.17 4.33
N LEU A 1044 -4.17 -44.43 3.08
CA LEU A 1044 -4.63 -45.76 2.67
C LEU A 1044 -3.50 -46.78 2.67
N SER A 1045 -2.28 -46.40 2.29
CA SER A 1045 -1.10 -47.27 2.36
C SER A 1045 -0.73 -47.60 3.81
N ILE A 1046 -0.83 -46.63 4.73
CA ILE A 1046 -0.58 -46.83 6.16
C ILE A 1046 -1.68 -47.71 6.76
N ALA A 1047 -2.95 -47.48 6.42
CA ALA A 1047 -4.07 -48.32 6.89
C ALA A 1047 -3.99 -49.75 6.33
N ALA A 1048 -3.56 -49.92 5.07
CA ALA A 1048 -3.29 -51.22 4.47
C ALA A 1048 -2.11 -51.93 5.16
N CYS A 1049 -1.03 -51.21 5.45
CA CYS A 1049 0.09 -51.74 6.24
C CYS A 1049 -0.34 -52.15 7.65
N ILE A 1050 -1.13 -51.33 8.35
CA ILE A 1050 -1.65 -51.66 9.68
C ILE A 1050 -2.58 -52.88 9.61
N THR A 1051 -3.50 -52.96 8.65
CA THR A 1051 -4.40 -54.12 8.50
C THR A 1051 -3.67 -55.39 8.06
N PHE A 1052 -2.57 -55.28 7.29
CA PHE A 1052 -1.71 -56.41 6.93
C PHE A 1052 -0.85 -56.86 8.12
N CYS A 1053 -0.41 -55.95 8.98
CA CYS A 1053 0.36 -56.25 10.19
C CYS A 1053 -0.52 -56.76 11.36
N TYR A 1054 -1.81 -56.43 11.40
CA TYR A 1054 -2.73 -56.82 12.48
C TYR A 1054 -3.67 -58.00 12.15
N ARG A 1055 -3.55 -58.65 10.99
CA ARG A 1055 -4.34 -59.87 10.70
C ARG A 1055 -3.71 -61.12 11.34
N PRO A 1056 -4.39 -61.77 12.30
CA PRO A 1056 -3.86 -62.92 13.01
C PRO A 1056 -3.90 -64.19 12.15
N LYS A 1057 -2.81 -64.96 12.19
CA LYS A 1057 -2.59 -66.32 11.65
C LYS A 1057 -3.87 -67.17 11.53
N ARG A 1058 -4.18 -67.66 10.32
CA ARG A 1058 -4.88 -68.94 10.09
C ARG A 1058 -4.74 -69.42 8.62
N HIS A 1059 -4.00 -70.53 8.47
CA HIS A 1059 -4.01 -71.56 7.41
C HIS A 1059 -3.71 -71.17 5.94
N PHE A 1060 -3.16 -72.01 5.06
CA PHE A 1060 -2.22 -73.16 5.04
C PHE A 1060 -2.27 -73.67 3.57
N GLY A 1061 -1.13 -73.83 2.88
CA GLY A 1061 -0.97 -74.61 1.62
C GLY A 1061 -1.50 -73.95 0.33
N GLY A 1062 -0.85 -73.99 -0.84
CA GLY A 1062 0.21 -74.86 -1.39
C GLY A 1062 -0.31 -75.64 -2.62
N CYS A 1063 0.40 -75.56 -3.77
CA CYS A 1063 0.46 -76.45 -4.98
C CYS A 1063 0.66 -75.58 -6.26
N SER A 1064 1.69 -75.64 -7.12
CA SER A 1064 2.59 -76.67 -7.74
C SER A 1064 2.13 -77.22 -9.10
N LEU A 1065 3.12 -77.51 -9.99
CA LEU A 1065 3.15 -78.33 -11.25
C LEU A 1065 2.74 -77.66 -12.58
N GLN A 1066 3.33 -77.92 -13.77
CA GLN A 1066 4.57 -78.57 -14.27
C GLN A 1066 4.64 -78.40 -15.84
N ASP A 1067 5.82 -78.65 -16.45
CA ASP A 1067 6.13 -78.94 -17.88
C ASP A 1067 6.23 -77.75 -18.88
N SER A 1068 7.25 -77.54 -19.73
CA SER A 1068 8.19 -78.47 -20.42
C SER A 1068 9.49 -77.80 -20.93
N VAL A 1069 10.62 -78.50 -20.79
CA VAL A 1069 11.76 -78.79 -21.72
C VAL A 1069 12.33 -77.72 -22.67
N GLY A 1070 13.65 -77.45 -22.53
CA GLY A 1070 14.54 -77.03 -23.62
C GLY A 1070 15.87 -76.36 -23.22
N GLU A 1071 16.97 -77.12 -23.23
CA GLU A 1071 18.38 -76.69 -23.45
C GLU A 1071 19.23 -76.03 -22.33
N MET A 1072 20.03 -76.90 -21.70
CA MET A 1072 21.52 -76.95 -21.72
C MET A 1072 22.37 -75.96 -20.89
N SER A 1073 22.64 -76.38 -19.65
CA SER A 1073 23.94 -76.58 -18.98
C SER A 1073 25.08 -75.53 -19.02
N ALA A 1074 25.52 -75.23 -17.79
CA ALA A 1074 26.91 -75.26 -17.28
C ALA A 1074 27.79 -74.00 -17.33
N SER A 1075 28.32 -73.74 -16.12
CA SER A 1075 29.66 -73.24 -15.75
C SER A 1075 30.06 -71.78 -16.01
N GLU A 1076 30.31 -71.11 -14.89
CA GLU A 1076 31.51 -70.33 -14.54
C GLU A 1076 31.79 -68.98 -15.23
N ASP A 1077 32.32 -68.08 -14.38
CA ASP A 1077 33.11 -66.88 -14.66
C ASP A 1077 32.44 -65.52 -14.90
N SER A 1078 32.35 -64.78 -13.78
CA SER A 1078 33.12 -63.55 -13.50
C SER A 1078 32.87 -62.22 -14.25
N PHE A 1079 33.08 -61.13 -13.49
CA PHE A 1079 33.19 -59.70 -13.83
C PHE A 1079 31.93 -58.81 -13.79
N THR A 1080 31.74 -58.20 -12.62
CA THR A 1080 31.68 -56.73 -12.36
C THR A 1080 31.42 -55.79 -13.55
N GLU A 1081 30.31 -55.06 -13.55
CA GLU A 1081 30.19 -53.64 -13.15
C GLU A 1081 28.73 -53.16 -13.33
N THR A 1082 28.24 -52.41 -12.35
CA THR A 1082 26.91 -51.79 -12.26
C THR A 1082 26.83 -50.51 -13.10
N THR A 1083 25.86 -50.41 -14.00
CA THR A 1083 25.20 -49.14 -14.39
C THR A 1083 23.92 -49.44 -15.18
N THR A 1084 22.75 -49.20 -14.57
CA THR A 1084 21.43 -49.31 -15.23
C THR A 1084 21.04 -47.97 -15.86
N ALA A 1085 20.73 -48.04 -17.16
CA ALA A 1085 20.75 -46.97 -18.14
C ALA A 1085 19.45 -46.13 -18.26
N THR A 1086 19.68 -44.95 -18.84
CA THR A 1086 18.83 -43.90 -19.42
C THR A 1086 17.67 -44.36 -20.33
N PRO A 1087 16.62 -43.54 -20.54
CA PRO A 1087 15.81 -43.60 -21.75
C PRO A 1087 16.48 -42.85 -22.91
N GLU A 1088 16.74 -43.54 -24.01
CA GLU A 1088 17.06 -42.95 -25.33
C GLU A 1088 15.76 -42.49 -26.04
N VAL A 1089 15.75 -41.31 -26.66
CA VAL A 1089 14.76 -40.88 -27.66
C VAL A 1089 15.52 -40.39 -28.91
N TYR A 1090 15.08 -40.85 -30.08
CA TYR A 1090 15.76 -40.78 -31.38
C TYR A 1090 15.34 -39.55 -32.25
N VAL A 1091 16.35 -38.92 -32.87
CA VAL A 1091 16.49 -38.34 -34.23
C VAL A 1091 15.30 -37.65 -34.96
N VAL A 1092 15.46 -36.36 -35.30
CA VAL A 1092 15.51 -35.83 -36.71
C VAL A 1092 16.46 -34.63 -36.76
N LEU A 1093 17.66 -34.83 -37.33
CA LEU A 1093 18.51 -33.75 -37.86
C LEU A 1093 18.18 -33.66 -39.34
N ASP A 1094 17.55 -32.55 -39.77
CA ASP A 1094 17.42 -32.30 -41.20
C ASP A 1094 18.78 -31.91 -41.78
N THR A 1095 19.09 -32.55 -42.90
CA THR A 1095 20.38 -32.54 -43.58
C THR A 1095 20.19 -31.83 -44.90
N SER A 1096 20.83 -30.67 -45.09
CA SER A 1096 21.06 -30.13 -46.43
C SER A 1096 22.43 -29.43 -46.56
N THR A 1097 23.41 -30.26 -46.93
CA THR A 1097 24.38 -30.07 -48.03
C THR A 1097 25.28 -28.81 -48.12
N CYS A 1098 26.58 -29.08 -47.93
CA CYS A 1098 27.69 -28.79 -48.88
C CYS A 1098 28.16 -27.34 -49.09
N THR A 1099 29.30 -26.94 -48.48
CA THR A 1099 30.67 -26.92 -49.07
C THR A 1099 31.63 -25.88 -48.46
N ALA A 1100 32.84 -26.37 -48.14
CA ALA A 1100 34.17 -25.74 -48.22
C ALA A 1100 34.67 -24.69 -47.19
N ASP A 1101 35.47 -25.19 -46.24
CA ASP A 1101 36.84 -24.75 -45.83
C ASP A 1101 37.22 -23.26 -45.79
N LYS A 1102 37.58 -22.78 -44.57
CA LYS A 1102 38.98 -22.39 -44.22
C LYS A 1102 39.15 -21.99 -42.74
N VAL A 1103 40.14 -22.62 -42.11
CA VAL A 1103 40.66 -22.44 -40.74
C VAL A 1103 41.58 -21.22 -40.62
N LEU A 1104 41.57 -20.55 -39.46
CA LEU A 1104 42.75 -19.84 -38.95
C LEU A 1104 42.88 -20.02 -37.43
N HIS A 1105 44.06 -20.46 -37.01
CA HIS A 1105 44.46 -20.88 -35.66
C HIS A 1105 45.40 -19.82 -35.07
N VAL A 1106 45.27 -19.49 -33.78
CA VAL A 1106 46.36 -18.89 -32.97
C VAL A 1106 46.42 -19.60 -31.62
N GLN A 1107 47.64 -19.96 -31.22
CA GLN A 1107 48.06 -20.86 -30.15
C GLN A 1107 48.82 -20.04 -29.08
N SER A 1108 48.77 -20.43 -27.80
CA SER A 1108 49.96 -20.77 -26.97
C SER A 1108 49.83 -20.51 -25.44
N THR A 1109 49.90 -21.63 -24.69
CA THR A 1109 50.65 -21.91 -23.42
C THR A 1109 50.16 -21.30 -22.09
N THR A 1110 49.47 -22.04 -21.19
CA THR A 1110 49.86 -23.15 -20.25
C THR A 1110 50.51 -22.70 -18.94
N SER A 1111 49.89 -23.00 -17.79
CA SER A 1111 50.28 -24.13 -16.91
C SER A 1111 49.44 -24.24 -15.63
N THR A 1112 48.84 -25.41 -15.47
CA THR A 1112 48.31 -26.07 -14.26
C THR A 1112 49.39 -26.41 -13.22
N ILE A 1113 49.04 -26.59 -11.94
CA ILE A 1113 49.59 -27.60 -11.01
C ILE A 1113 48.56 -27.85 -9.88
N CYS A 1114 48.32 -29.12 -9.56
CA CYS A 1114 47.57 -29.62 -8.41
C CYS A 1114 48.31 -30.81 -7.75
N SER A 1115 48.03 -31.04 -6.46
CA SER A 1115 48.15 -32.28 -5.63
C SER A 1115 49.50 -32.83 -5.08
N SER A 1116 49.70 -32.60 -3.76
CA SER A 1116 49.90 -33.55 -2.61
C SER A 1116 51.09 -34.54 -2.43
N CYS A 1117 51.51 -34.65 -1.15
CA CYS A 1117 52.11 -35.76 -0.36
C CYS A 1117 53.56 -35.61 0.20
N PRO A 1118 53.87 -36.19 1.40
CA PRO A 1118 54.41 -35.47 2.57
C PRO A 1118 55.75 -36.01 3.12
N THR A 1119 56.37 -35.34 4.12
CA THR A 1119 56.78 -35.92 5.44
C THR A 1119 57.81 -35.07 6.24
N GLN A 1120 57.46 -34.89 7.52
CA GLN A 1120 58.30 -35.01 8.73
C GLN A 1120 59.13 -33.85 9.33
N THR A 1121 58.66 -33.49 10.54
CA THR A 1121 59.36 -33.33 11.84
C THR A 1121 59.93 -31.97 12.24
N GLY A 1122 59.49 -31.48 13.41
CA GLY A 1122 60.26 -30.50 14.17
C GLY A 1122 59.54 -29.55 15.14
N ASP A 1123 58.57 -30.03 15.93
CA ASP A 1123 58.32 -29.64 17.34
C ASP A 1123 58.29 -28.15 17.79
N ARG A 1124 57.10 -27.76 18.29
CA ARG A 1124 56.78 -27.45 19.72
C ARG A 1124 56.61 -25.99 20.24
N PHE A 1125 55.46 -25.87 20.92
CA PHE A 1125 55.10 -25.10 22.13
C PHE A 1125 54.62 -23.63 22.02
N SER A 1126 53.29 -23.53 22.11
CA SER A 1126 52.44 -22.56 22.82
C SER A 1126 53.06 -21.64 23.88
N SER A 1127 52.54 -20.41 23.98
CA SER A 1127 51.65 -19.94 25.08
C SER A 1127 51.85 -18.45 25.38
N GLU A 1128 50.71 -17.80 25.60
CA GLU A 1128 50.47 -16.72 26.57
C GLU A 1128 51.04 -15.29 26.39
N GLU A 1129 50.05 -14.40 26.43
CA GLU A 1129 49.99 -13.21 27.30
C GLU A 1129 50.70 -11.91 26.89
N ALA A 1130 49.81 -10.96 26.58
CA ALA A 1130 49.68 -9.68 27.25
C ALA A 1130 50.78 -8.63 27.04
N GLY A 1131 50.34 -7.53 26.39
CA GLY A 1131 50.54 -6.23 27.00
C GLY A 1131 51.19 -5.18 26.12
N LYS A 1132 50.34 -4.18 25.81
CA LYS A 1132 50.63 -2.74 25.90
C LYS A 1132 51.48 -2.05 24.83
N LEU A 1133 50.94 -0.86 24.50
CA LEU A 1133 51.62 0.41 24.23
C LEU A 1133 52.10 0.67 22.78
N GLN A 1134 51.17 1.24 22.00
CA GLN A 1134 51.19 2.63 21.52
C GLN A 1134 52.50 3.23 20.97
N ARG A 1135 52.35 3.68 19.71
CA ARG A 1135 52.90 4.89 19.05
C ARG A 1135 54.26 4.84 18.31
N ASP A 1136 54.17 5.46 17.13
CA ASP A 1136 55.17 6.17 16.32
C ASP A 1136 55.96 5.40 15.25
N GLY A 1137 55.37 5.39 14.04
CA GLY A 1137 55.88 6.16 12.89
C GLY A 1137 57.20 5.73 12.23
N CYS A 1138 57.10 5.20 11.01
CA CYS A 1138 58.05 5.48 9.93
C CYS A 1138 57.39 5.35 8.54
N SER A 1139 57.42 6.47 7.82
CA SER A 1139 57.04 6.67 6.42
C SER A 1139 58.11 6.09 5.49
N LEU A 1140 57.68 5.48 4.38
CA LEU A 1140 58.44 5.44 3.13
C LEU A 1140 57.51 5.84 1.98
N ALA A 1141 57.88 6.91 1.27
CA ALA A 1141 57.18 7.47 0.12
C ALA A 1141 57.86 7.04 -1.19
N VAL A 1142 57.08 6.80 -2.26
CA VAL A 1142 57.55 6.81 -3.65
C VAL A 1142 56.52 7.47 -4.58
N ALA A 1143 56.88 8.70 -4.98
CA ALA A 1143 56.81 9.36 -6.29
C ALA A 1143 55.53 9.46 -7.17
N ILE A 1144 55.36 10.69 -7.65
CA ILE A 1144 54.30 11.36 -8.45
C ILE A 1144 54.58 11.27 -9.96
N CYS A 1145 53.54 11.31 -10.80
CA CYS A 1145 53.54 12.02 -12.09
C CYS A 1145 52.15 12.58 -12.42
N SER A 1146 52.10 13.87 -12.76
CA SER A 1146 50.93 14.70 -13.07
C SER A 1146 50.99 15.23 -14.51
N VAL A 1147 49.84 15.37 -15.19
CA VAL A 1147 49.69 16.14 -16.45
C VAL A 1147 48.41 17.00 -16.38
N SER A 1148 48.48 18.23 -16.89
CA SER A 1148 47.49 19.33 -16.88
C SER A 1148 47.08 19.73 -18.32
N CYS A 1149 46.23 20.77 -18.46
CA CYS A 1149 45.61 21.45 -19.64
C CYS A 1149 44.11 21.10 -19.83
N ASP A 1150 43.14 21.96 -20.15
CA ASP A 1150 42.97 23.43 -20.27
C ASP A 1150 41.44 23.70 -20.43
N ILE A 1151 40.95 24.92 -20.13
CA ILE A 1151 39.52 25.37 -20.13
C ILE A 1151 39.08 25.89 -21.52
N PRO A 1152 37.76 26.04 -21.84
CA PRO A 1152 37.23 27.41 -21.96
C PRO A 1152 35.80 27.66 -21.40
N LYS A 1153 35.56 28.93 -21.03
CA LYS A 1153 34.36 29.58 -20.45
C LYS A 1153 33.24 29.88 -21.47
N ILE A 1154 31.97 29.87 -21.02
CA ILE A 1154 30.82 30.74 -21.41
C ILE A 1154 29.87 30.80 -20.18
N LEU A 1155 29.85 31.79 -19.28
CA LEU A 1155 29.31 33.18 -19.24
C LEU A 1155 27.79 33.36 -19.46
N LEU A 1156 27.05 33.71 -18.38
CA LEU A 1156 25.95 34.73 -18.25
C LEU A 1156 25.27 34.59 -16.85
N THR A 1157 25.66 35.38 -15.84
CA THR A 1157 25.05 36.65 -15.30
C THR A 1157 23.95 36.46 -14.23
N GLU A 1158 24.25 36.77 -12.95
CA GLU A 1158 23.79 37.95 -12.14
C GLU A 1158 22.48 37.69 -11.36
N LYS A 1159 22.35 37.84 -10.03
CA LYS A 1159 22.62 39.02 -9.15
C LYS A 1159 22.54 38.61 -7.65
N THR A 1160 23.60 38.81 -6.85
CA THR A 1160 23.84 39.90 -5.84
C THR A 1160 23.16 39.71 -4.45
N THR A 1161 23.93 39.43 -3.37
CA THR A 1161 24.48 40.36 -2.32
C THR A 1161 23.61 40.33 -1.04
N ASP A 1162 24.06 40.34 0.22
CA ASP A 1162 25.37 40.63 0.83
C ASP A 1162 25.32 40.45 2.38
N ASN A 1163 26.48 40.10 2.97
CA ASN A 1163 27.07 40.62 4.23
C ASN A 1163 26.49 40.22 5.62
N LEU A 1164 27.24 40.00 6.72
CA LEU A 1164 28.66 39.74 7.07
C LEU A 1164 28.77 39.74 8.63
N ILE A 1165 29.85 39.14 9.19
CA ILE A 1165 30.48 39.32 10.54
C ILE A 1165 30.00 38.36 11.67
N SER A 1166 30.76 37.31 12.08
CA SER A 1166 32.00 37.21 12.94
C SER A 1166 31.74 37.46 14.44
N LEU A 1167 32.40 36.88 15.47
CA LEU A 1167 33.37 35.79 15.75
C LEU A 1167 33.53 35.80 17.32
N GLU A 1168 34.34 34.90 17.89
CA GLU A 1168 34.85 34.84 19.31
C GLU A 1168 34.03 33.98 20.31
N ASP A 1169 34.49 32.78 20.69
CA ASP A 1169 35.52 32.40 21.72
C ASP A 1169 34.89 32.26 23.12
N ALA A 1170 35.25 31.37 24.05
CA ALA A 1170 36.13 30.21 24.11
C ALA A 1170 35.88 29.49 25.47
N GLN A 1171 36.41 28.28 25.58
CA GLN A 1171 36.91 27.61 26.81
C GLN A 1171 35.97 26.81 27.75
N SER A 1172 36.53 25.64 28.06
CA SER A 1172 36.09 24.43 28.77
C SER A 1172 36.68 24.37 30.20
N PRO A 1173 36.90 23.20 30.82
CA PRO A 1173 36.00 22.39 31.66
C PRO A 1173 36.54 22.20 33.11
N THR A 1174 35.82 21.49 34.00
CA THR A 1174 36.38 20.46 34.94
C THR A 1174 35.37 19.95 35.98
N SER A 1175 35.23 18.62 35.99
CA SER A 1175 35.21 17.64 37.10
C SER A 1175 34.30 17.76 38.34
N SER A 1176 33.66 16.61 38.59
CA SER A 1176 33.42 15.90 39.86
C SER A 1176 32.36 16.42 40.84
N GLN A 1177 31.18 15.81 40.78
CA GLN A 1177 30.63 14.97 41.86
C GLN A 1177 29.76 13.85 41.28
#